data_AF-A0A6A6LHC8-F1
#
_entry.id   AF-A0A6A6LHC8-F1
#
_cell.length_a   1.000
_cell.length_b   1.000
_cell.length_c   1.000
_cell.angle_alpha   90.00
_cell.angle_beta   90.00
_cell.angle_gamma   90.00
#
_symmetry.space_group_name_H-M   'P 1'
#
loop_
_entity.id
_entity.type
_entity.pdbx_description
1 polymer ?
#
loop_
_entity_poly.entity_id
_entity_poly.type
_entity_poly.pdbx_seq_one_letter_code
_entity_poly.pdbx_strand_id
1 'polypeptide(L)'
;MEEPHHHHHHPQQHQDPPKSPTASPASCTSSTCAKCGGPTAFRSPPQSSWPEMSPPPAYRPIRYPAINLPPNNSQAIILAPVPQSQKVPTISPPYNFQSPSKKIQNPDGIRHFHESDSGKNFLGFVVALSESIRRHKISDPCHESPTVKAILSILQTLMQWIEEIPPVQQAARYGNVSYRTWHNRLEENSESLMLQFLPDDFKSATVEIVPYFTDSFGNSSRIDYGTGHETNFAAWLYCLARMGIIKEEDYHAVVTRVFVNYLELMRKLQLVYCLEPAGSHGVWGLDDYHFLPFIFGSSQLIDHKYMKPKSIHNEDILENFSKEFMYLSCIAFIKKVKKGLFAEHSPLLDDISGVPNWNKVNSGLLKMYKAEVLGKVPIMQHFLFGWLIKCVTILPNGCLLVAALLGLVARLGLMLYWAKYMDEASDYRCWDELIPDALALIFRNLSLQEILTVIPRVCKSWGRAVSGPYCWQEIDIEEWSKSRQPHHLDRMLRMLIARSCGSLRKLSVTGISNNSIFSFLVEHAGSLRTLQVPRSEISDSIVEQIAGKLSTITFLDVSYCNKIGAQALETIGKHCKLLLVLYRNMELSSSADEFPLDDEAHAIAATMPKLKHLEIAYHLLIGKESVLKILSSCPELEFVNLTGCWDVKLDSNFLKEKFPKVRVLGPHLLEHYDMNDWGDYRSEYSDASEYFAWEIFSGDMGDYDNDGSFDEMWDLMQRLEELEFRFYEGIEDAELYGWPPSP
;
A
#
# COMPACT_ATOMS: atom_id res chain seq x y z
N MET A 1 11.43 -50.43 52.71
CA MET A 1 12.68 -50.06 53.40
C MET A 1 13.69 -51.16 53.12
N GLU A 2 14.76 -50.93 52.36
CA GLU A 2 15.03 -49.79 51.47
C GLU A 2 16.16 -50.15 50.49
N GLU A 3 16.18 -49.50 49.33
CA GLU A 3 17.33 -49.46 48.40
C GLU A 3 18.24 -48.27 48.80
N PRO A 4 19.51 -48.12 48.31
CA PRO A 4 19.72 -47.71 46.90
C PRO A 4 21.07 -48.08 46.21
N HIS A 5 21.00 -48.14 44.87
CA HIS A 5 21.92 -47.58 43.83
C HIS A 5 23.47 -47.74 43.83
N HIS A 6 24.05 -47.80 42.61
CA HIS A 6 25.44 -47.37 42.28
C HIS A 6 25.58 -46.95 40.79
N HIS A 7 26.64 -46.19 40.46
CA HIS A 7 26.96 -45.64 39.11
C HIS A 7 28.03 -46.45 38.33
N HIS A 8 28.12 -46.29 36.98
CA HIS A 8 29.23 -45.60 36.25
C HIS A 8 29.29 -45.87 34.72
N HIS A 9 30.26 -45.26 34.01
CA HIS A 9 30.38 -45.11 32.53
C HIS A 9 31.71 -45.67 31.94
N HIS A 10 31.62 -46.42 30.82
CA HIS A 10 32.55 -46.47 29.65
C HIS A 10 34.07 -46.83 29.82
N PRO A 11 34.89 -47.00 28.74
CA PRO A 11 34.64 -46.97 27.27
C PRO A 11 35.22 -48.13 26.37
N GLN A 12 34.70 -48.21 25.12
CA GLN A 12 35.31 -48.52 23.79
C GLN A 12 36.30 -49.69 23.48
N GLN A 13 36.09 -50.35 22.32
CA GLN A 13 36.98 -50.30 21.11
C GLN A 13 36.28 -50.80 19.81
N HIS A 14 36.94 -50.72 18.63
CA HIS A 14 36.37 -50.75 17.25
C HIS A 14 36.70 -51.99 16.37
N GLN A 15 35.89 -52.27 15.32
CA GLN A 15 36.30 -52.30 13.87
C GLN A 15 35.17 -52.74 12.87
N ASP A 16 35.30 -52.33 11.59
CA ASP A 16 34.44 -52.53 10.38
C ASP A 16 35.37 -52.62 9.12
N PRO A 17 34.97 -52.80 7.81
CA PRO A 17 33.65 -52.94 7.10
C PRO A 17 33.64 -54.24 6.17
N PRO A 18 33.32 -54.32 4.83
CA PRO A 18 32.44 -53.58 3.88
C PRO A 18 31.57 -54.38 2.82
N LYS A 19 30.45 -53.76 2.39
CA LYS A 19 29.84 -53.68 1.02
C LYS A 19 29.44 -54.91 0.12
N SER A 20 28.10 -55.02 -0.11
CA SER A 20 27.41 -55.09 -1.44
C SER A 20 27.14 -56.48 -2.12
N PRO A 21 26.37 -56.63 -3.24
CA PRO A 21 25.04 -57.30 -3.18
C PRO A 21 24.66 -58.32 -4.30
N THR A 22 23.56 -59.08 -4.13
CA THR A 22 22.90 -59.96 -5.15
C THR A 22 21.36 -60.03 -4.97
N ALA A 23 20.60 -60.60 -5.94
CA ALA A 23 19.13 -60.43 -6.04
C ALA A 23 18.35 -61.59 -6.72
N SER A 24 17.00 -61.51 -6.69
CA SER A 24 15.96 -62.31 -7.41
C SER A 24 15.46 -63.59 -6.70
N PRO A 25 14.27 -64.16 -7.05
CA PRO A 25 13.21 -63.71 -7.97
C PRO A 25 11.79 -63.59 -7.32
N ALA A 26 10.74 -63.37 -8.12
CA ALA A 26 9.36 -63.08 -7.68
C ALA A 26 8.32 -64.18 -8.01
N SER A 27 7.10 -64.05 -7.46
CA SER A 27 5.90 -64.79 -7.86
C SER A 27 4.71 -63.83 -8.07
N CYS A 28 3.70 -64.24 -8.84
CA CYS A 28 2.62 -63.37 -9.32
C CYS A 28 1.22 -63.91 -8.94
N THR A 29 0.29 -63.00 -8.66
CA THR A 29 -1.17 -63.27 -8.62
C THR A 29 -1.93 -62.18 -9.37
N SER A 30 -3.05 -62.52 -10.00
CA SER A 30 -3.88 -61.63 -10.82
C SER A 30 -5.13 -61.15 -10.09
N SER A 31 -5.52 -59.90 -10.33
CA SER A 31 -6.72 -59.28 -9.75
C SER A 31 -7.98 -59.49 -10.62
N THR A 32 -9.13 -59.51 -9.95
CA THR A 32 -10.47 -59.62 -10.56
C THR A 32 -11.38 -58.49 -10.07
N CYS A 33 -12.45 -58.20 -10.83
CA CYS A 33 -13.35 -57.09 -10.52
C CYS A 33 -14.26 -57.40 -9.31
N ALA A 34 -14.12 -56.61 -8.24
CA ALA A 34 -14.85 -56.78 -6.98
C ALA A 34 -16.38 -56.62 -7.05
N LYS A 35 -16.97 -56.28 -8.21
CA LYS A 35 -18.42 -56.14 -8.40
C LYS A 35 -19.07 -57.24 -9.25
N CYS A 36 -18.29 -58.08 -9.94
CA CYS A 36 -18.81 -59.15 -10.80
C CYS A 36 -17.89 -60.38 -10.97
N GLY A 37 -16.70 -60.40 -10.36
CA GLY A 37 -15.75 -61.53 -10.42
C GLY A 37 -14.95 -61.69 -11.71
N GLY A 38 -15.25 -60.93 -12.77
CA GLY A 38 -14.56 -61.02 -14.06
C GLY A 38 -13.08 -60.59 -13.99
N PRO A 39 -12.17 -61.22 -14.76
CA PRO A 39 -10.76 -60.84 -14.83
C PRO A 39 -10.56 -59.52 -15.58
N THR A 40 -9.61 -58.69 -15.13
CA THR A 40 -9.33 -57.36 -15.69
C THR A 40 -7.92 -57.28 -16.28
N ALA A 41 -7.79 -56.79 -17.52
CA ALA A 41 -6.59 -56.94 -18.35
C ALA A 41 -5.69 -55.69 -18.48
N PHE A 42 -5.54 -54.87 -17.42
CA PHE A 42 -4.62 -53.72 -17.42
C PHE A 42 -3.84 -53.59 -16.10
N ARG A 43 -2.64 -53.00 -16.16
CA ARG A 43 -1.68 -52.87 -15.04
C ARG A 43 -1.95 -51.64 -14.16
N SER A 44 -1.71 -51.80 -12.86
CA SER A 44 -1.65 -50.70 -11.88
C SER A 44 -0.35 -49.87 -12.02
N PRO A 45 -0.38 -48.55 -11.71
CA PRO A 45 0.83 -47.75 -11.47
C PRO A 45 1.59 -48.19 -10.20
N PRO A 46 2.87 -47.80 -10.04
CA PRO A 46 3.67 -48.13 -8.85
C PRO A 46 3.19 -47.41 -7.59
N GLN A 47 3.29 -48.06 -6.43
CA GLN A 47 2.97 -47.49 -5.13
C GLN A 47 4.21 -46.81 -4.50
N SER A 48 4.04 -45.62 -3.93
CA SER A 48 4.95 -45.10 -2.90
C SER A 48 4.46 -45.52 -1.51
N SER A 49 5.39 -45.88 -0.63
CA SER A 49 5.10 -46.42 0.70
C SER A 49 4.70 -45.32 1.69
N TRP A 50 3.50 -45.42 2.25
CA TRP A 50 3.05 -44.63 3.41
C TRP A 50 3.37 -45.37 4.72
N PRO A 51 3.93 -44.70 5.74
CA PRO A 51 3.83 -45.15 7.12
C PRO A 51 2.38 -45.13 7.62
N GLU A 52 2.11 -45.87 8.70
CA GLU A 52 0.76 -46.23 9.12
C GLU A 52 -0.04 -45.12 9.85
N MET A 53 -1.37 -45.31 9.87
CA MET A 53 -2.35 -44.67 10.77
C MET A 53 -2.28 -43.15 10.98
N SER A 54 -2.98 -42.40 10.11
CA SER A 54 -3.59 -41.13 10.52
C SER A 54 -5.02 -41.36 11.03
N PRO A 55 -5.46 -40.71 12.13
CA PRO A 55 -6.85 -40.77 12.59
C PRO A 55 -7.81 -40.09 11.60
N PRO A 56 -9.13 -40.35 11.67
CA PRO A 56 -10.12 -39.73 10.78
C PRO A 56 -10.08 -38.19 10.86
N PRO A 57 -10.43 -37.48 9.76
CA PRO A 57 -10.28 -36.03 9.68
C PRO A 57 -11.11 -35.33 10.76
N ALA A 58 -10.41 -34.75 11.73
CA ALA A 58 -11.04 -34.01 12.82
C ALA A 58 -11.77 -32.78 12.26
N TYR A 59 -13.09 -32.78 12.41
CA TYR A 59 -13.92 -31.59 12.21
C TYR A 59 -13.36 -30.44 13.05
N ARG A 60 -12.81 -29.42 12.39
CA ARG A 60 -12.33 -28.19 13.03
C ARG A 60 -13.48 -27.18 13.08
N PRO A 61 -14.03 -26.84 14.26
CA PRO A 61 -14.94 -25.71 14.38
C PRO A 61 -14.21 -24.43 13.97
N ILE A 62 -14.91 -23.49 13.33
CA ILE A 62 -14.35 -22.18 12.97
C ILE A 62 -14.29 -21.31 14.24
N ARG A 63 -13.24 -21.55 15.03
CA ARG A 63 -12.76 -20.70 16.15
C ARG A 63 -11.23 -20.70 16.16
N TYR A 64 -10.65 -20.08 15.14
CA TYR A 64 -9.33 -19.48 15.26
C TYR A 64 -9.51 -18.02 15.69
N PRO A 65 -8.57 -17.40 16.44
CA PRO A 65 -8.62 -15.98 16.73
C PRO A 65 -8.66 -15.17 15.43
N ALA A 66 -9.42 -14.07 15.42
CA ALA A 66 -9.27 -13.08 14.36
C ALA A 66 -7.83 -12.53 14.38
N ILE A 67 -7.24 -12.32 13.21
CA ILE A 67 -5.95 -11.65 13.10
C ILE A 67 -6.16 -10.21 13.53
N ASN A 68 -5.48 -9.76 14.59
CA ASN A 68 -5.53 -8.38 15.04
C ASN A 68 -5.13 -7.44 13.89
N LEU A 69 -5.93 -6.41 13.64
CA LEU A 69 -5.59 -5.36 12.68
C LEU A 69 -4.35 -4.59 13.20
N PRO A 70 -3.29 -4.41 12.40
CA PRO A 70 -2.18 -3.56 12.79
C PRO A 70 -2.63 -2.09 12.85
N PRO A 71 -2.22 -1.31 13.87
CA PRO A 71 -2.78 0.02 14.14
C PRO A 71 -2.59 1.02 12.98
N ASN A 72 -1.53 0.87 12.18
CA ASN A 72 -1.22 1.72 11.02
C ASN A 72 -2.39 1.84 10.01
N ASN A 73 -3.28 0.85 9.93
CA ASN A 73 -4.40 0.89 8.99
C ASN A 73 -5.46 1.94 9.39
N SER A 74 -5.57 2.26 10.68
CA SER A 74 -6.55 3.24 11.21
C SER A 74 -6.14 4.69 10.89
N GLN A 75 -4.88 5.07 11.11
CA GLN A 75 -4.38 6.40 10.78
C GLN A 75 -4.55 6.75 9.30
N ALA A 76 -4.34 5.76 8.41
CA ALA A 76 -4.57 5.93 6.97
C ALA A 76 -6.05 6.26 6.63
N ILE A 77 -7.01 5.68 7.37
CA ILE A 77 -8.45 5.98 7.23
C ILE A 77 -8.76 7.38 7.79
N ILE A 78 -8.12 7.79 8.88
CA ILE A 78 -8.29 9.12 9.48
C ILE A 78 -7.84 10.22 8.51
N LEU A 79 -6.65 10.09 7.94
CA LEU A 79 -6.05 11.08 7.05
C LEU A 79 -6.63 11.08 5.62
N ALA A 80 -7.29 10.00 5.20
CA ALA A 80 -7.90 9.92 3.88
C ALA A 80 -8.96 11.03 3.66
N PRO A 81 -9.07 11.63 2.45
CA PRO A 81 -10.14 12.57 2.15
C PRO A 81 -11.51 11.88 2.16
N VAL A 82 -12.54 12.58 2.66
CA VAL A 82 -13.93 12.08 2.62
C VAL A 82 -14.37 11.92 1.15
N PRO A 83 -14.88 10.75 0.73
CA PRO A 83 -15.42 10.57 -0.61
C PRO A 83 -16.51 11.61 -0.94
N GLN A 84 -16.43 12.20 -2.14
CA GLN A 84 -17.39 13.21 -2.63
C GLN A 84 -18.37 12.59 -3.62
N SER A 85 -19.57 13.16 -3.75
CA SER A 85 -20.55 12.73 -4.75
C SER A 85 -20.07 12.99 -6.17
N GLN A 86 -20.52 12.14 -7.11
CA GLN A 86 -20.22 12.29 -8.54
C GLN A 86 -21.48 12.01 -9.35
N LYS A 87 -21.72 12.86 -10.37
CA LYS A 87 -22.81 12.67 -11.33
C LYS A 87 -22.54 11.44 -12.18
N VAL A 88 -23.47 10.48 -12.16
CA VAL A 88 -23.33 9.22 -12.89
C VAL A 88 -23.37 9.47 -14.41
N PRO A 89 -22.32 9.09 -15.17
CA PRO A 89 -22.26 9.36 -16.61
C PRO A 89 -23.12 8.37 -17.41
N THR A 90 -24.21 8.86 -18.00
CA THR A 90 -25.11 8.03 -18.82
C THR A 90 -24.42 7.52 -20.09
N ILE A 91 -24.63 6.25 -20.41
CA ILE A 91 -24.09 5.63 -21.63
C ILE A 91 -24.80 6.13 -22.90
N SER A 92 -24.14 5.95 -24.04
CA SER A 92 -24.69 6.18 -25.38
C SER A 92 -24.40 4.98 -26.30
N PRO A 93 -25.16 4.78 -27.39
CA PRO A 93 -24.85 3.76 -28.39
C PRO A 93 -23.47 3.98 -29.06
N PRO A 94 -22.81 2.91 -29.56
CA PRO A 94 -23.23 1.51 -29.51
C PRO A 94 -23.00 0.88 -28.12
N TYR A 95 -24.00 0.16 -27.62
CA TYR A 95 -23.90 -0.58 -26.36
C TYR A 95 -23.11 -1.88 -26.57
N ASN A 96 -22.30 -2.27 -25.60
CA ASN A 96 -21.49 -3.49 -25.64
C ASN A 96 -21.66 -4.28 -24.33
N PHE A 97 -22.91 -4.52 -23.93
CA PHE A 97 -23.23 -5.26 -22.72
C PHE A 97 -22.63 -6.68 -22.74
N GLN A 98 -22.07 -7.10 -21.62
CA GLN A 98 -21.40 -8.39 -21.50
C GLN A 98 -21.62 -9.00 -20.11
N SER A 99 -21.63 -10.34 -20.04
CA SER A 99 -21.67 -11.05 -18.76
C SER A 99 -20.46 -10.63 -17.89
N PRO A 100 -20.69 -10.03 -16.70
CA PRO A 100 -19.62 -9.44 -15.92
C PRO A 100 -18.87 -10.53 -15.16
N SER A 101 -17.55 -10.40 -15.03
CA SER A 101 -16.73 -11.37 -14.32
C SER A 101 -16.04 -10.77 -13.10
N LYS A 102 -15.69 -11.63 -12.15
CA LYS A 102 -14.75 -11.31 -11.07
C LYS A 102 -13.39 -10.99 -11.72
N LYS A 103 -12.71 -9.92 -11.28
CA LYS A 103 -11.43 -9.44 -11.83
C LYS A 103 -10.37 -9.15 -10.77
N ILE A 104 -10.77 -8.73 -9.57
CA ILE A 104 -9.87 -8.46 -8.45
C ILE A 104 -9.43 -9.79 -7.84
N GLN A 105 -8.12 -9.96 -7.66
CA GLN A 105 -7.50 -11.14 -7.02
C GLN A 105 -6.41 -10.76 -6.00
N ASN A 106 -5.99 -9.49 -5.97
CA ASN A 106 -4.89 -8.97 -5.17
C ASN A 106 -5.15 -7.49 -4.78
N PRO A 107 -4.35 -6.90 -3.87
CA PRO A 107 -4.52 -5.49 -3.47
C PRO A 107 -4.34 -4.50 -4.62
N ASP A 108 -3.47 -4.81 -5.60
CA ASP A 108 -3.27 -3.96 -6.77
C ASP A 108 -4.55 -3.82 -7.60
N GLY A 109 -5.34 -4.88 -7.77
CA GLY A 109 -6.63 -4.82 -8.47
C GLY A 109 -7.62 -3.86 -7.80
N ILE A 110 -7.59 -3.77 -6.46
CA ILE A 110 -8.37 -2.78 -5.70
C ILE A 110 -7.83 -1.37 -5.94
N ARG A 111 -6.51 -1.18 -5.90
CA ARG A 111 -5.89 0.12 -6.15
C ARG A 111 -6.25 0.66 -7.53
N HIS A 112 -6.10 -0.15 -8.59
CA HIS A 112 -6.49 0.22 -9.96
C HIS A 112 -8.00 0.52 -10.07
N PHE A 113 -8.87 -0.22 -9.36
CA PHE A 113 -10.29 0.10 -9.31
C PHE A 113 -10.57 1.45 -8.63
N HIS A 114 -9.97 1.73 -7.47
CA HIS A 114 -10.12 3.00 -6.75
C HIS A 114 -9.54 4.21 -7.52
N GLU A 115 -8.45 4.02 -8.27
CA GLU A 115 -7.86 5.06 -9.12
C GLU A 115 -8.62 5.23 -10.45
N SER A 116 -9.41 4.25 -10.88
CA SER A 116 -10.22 4.32 -12.10
C SER A 116 -11.47 5.19 -12.00
N ASP A 117 -11.92 5.71 -13.14
CA ASP A 117 -13.19 6.42 -13.24
C ASP A 117 -14.40 5.52 -12.91
N SER A 118 -14.34 4.21 -13.18
CA SER A 118 -15.40 3.29 -12.75
C SER A 118 -15.59 3.28 -11.24
N GLY A 119 -14.49 3.18 -10.47
CA GLY A 119 -14.54 3.13 -9.02
C GLY A 119 -14.84 4.49 -8.39
N LYS A 120 -14.30 5.58 -8.96
CA LYS A 120 -14.66 6.95 -8.56
C LYS A 120 -16.15 7.23 -8.74
N ASN A 121 -16.71 6.95 -9.93
CA ASN A 121 -18.13 7.15 -10.20
C ASN A 121 -19.03 6.22 -9.38
N PHE A 122 -18.61 4.96 -9.12
CA PHE A 122 -19.38 4.04 -8.27
C PHE A 122 -19.42 4.52 -6.81
N LEU A 123 -18.28 4.88 -6.22
CA LEU A 123 -18.24 5.41 -4.86
C LEU A 123 -18.94 6.77 -4.78
N GLY A 124 -18.78 7.64 -5.79
CA GLY A 124 -19.47 8.91 -5.89
C GLY A 124 -20.99 8.79 -6.05
N PHE A 125 -21.48 7.69 -6.64
CA PHE A 125 -22.91 7.35 -6.64
C PHE A 125 -23.40 6.94 -5.24
N VAL A 126 -22.64 6.13 -4.49
CA VAL A 126 -22.97 5.80 -3.09
C VAL A 126 -23.01 7.06 -2.21
N VAL A 127 -22.09 8.02 -2.42
CA VAL A 127 -22.15 9.33 -1.75
C VAL A 127 -23.36 10.14 -2.21
N ALA A 128 -23.68 10.19 -3.50
CA ALA A 128 -24.86 10.90 -4.02
C ALA A 128 -26.19 10.34 -3.48
N LEU A 129 -26.31 9.01 -3.34
CA LEU A 129 -27.42 8.37 -2.64
C LEU A 129 -27.48 8.83 -1.17
N SER A 130 -26.35 8.81 -0.47
CA SER A 130 -26.24 9.30 0.92
C SER A 130 -26.63 10.78 1.06
N GLU A 131 -26.26 11.64 0.11
CA GLU A 131 -26.62 13.06 0.12
C GLU A 131 -28.11 13.30 -0.18
N SER A 132 -28.72 12.51 -1.07
CA SER A 132 -30.12 12.68 -1.52
C SER A 132 -31.17 12.60 -0.39
N ILE A 133 -30.82 11.95 0.73
CA ILE A 133 -31.65 11.77 1.93
C ILE A 133 -31.15 12.55 3.14
N ARG A 134 -30.14 13.42 2.99
CA ARG A 134 -29.59 14.21 4.10
C ARG A 134 -30.71 15.00 4.80
N ARG A 135 -30.81 14.87 6.13
CA ARG A 135 -31.87 15.46 6.99
C ARG A 135 -33.31 14.97 6.75
N HIS A 136 -33.55 13.97 5.89
CA HIS A 136 -34.90 13.47 5.58
C HIS A 136 -35.21 12.12 6.25
N LYS A 137 -36.49 11.87 6.54
CA LYS A 137 -37.00 10.62 7.10
C LYS A 137 -37.32 9.59 6.01
N ILE A 138 -37.54 8.34 6.43
CA ILE A 138 -38.12 7.32 5.56
C ILE A 138 -39.56 7.69 5.16
N SER A 139 -40.40 8.23 6.05
CA SER A 139 -41.79 8.59 5.71
C SER A 139 -41.97 9.85 4.86
N ASP A 140 -40.91 10.62 4.60
CA ASP A 140 -41.03 11.89 3.86
C ASP A 140 -41.47 11.65 2.39
N PRO A 141 -42.29 12.55 1.80
CA PRO A 141 -42.68 12.46 0.39
C PRO A 141 -41.50 12.68 -0.56
N CYS A 142 -41.35 11.80 -1.55
CA CYS A 142 -40.29 11.85 -2.56
C CYS A 142 -40.83 11.49 -3.95
N HIS A 143 -40.04 11.72 -5.00
CA HIS A 143 -40.40 11.30 -6.37
C HIS A 143 -40.27 9.78 -6.51
N GLU A 144 -41.32 9.12 -6.99
CA GLU A 144 -41.33 7.68 -7.26
C GLU A 144 -41.76 7.42 -8.71
N SER A 145 -40.77 7.25 -9.59
CA SER A 145 -40.96 6.92 -11.00
C SER A 145 -41.59 5.52 -11.21
N PRO A 146 -42.08 5.22 -12.42
CA PRO A 146 -42.52 3.86 -12.77
C PRO A 146 -41.42 2.81 -12.55
N THR A 147 -40.15 3.15 -12.82
CA THR A 147 -38.98 2.30 -12.54
C THR A 147 -38.93 1.92 -11.06
N VAL A 148 -38.94 2.91 -10.15
CA VAL A 148 -38.87 2.69 -8.70
C VAL A 148 -40.02 1.79 -8.23
N LYS A 149 -41.23 1.99 -8.76
CA LYS A 149 -42.42 1.19 -8.40
C LYS A 149 -42.35 -0.25 -8.92
N ALA A 150 -41.83 -0.47 -10.12
CA ALA A 150 -41.57 -1.82 -10.63
C ALA A 150 -40.52 -2.56 -9.77
N ILE A 151 -39.43 -1.89 -9.39
CA ILE A 151 -38.40 -2.46 -8.52
C ILE A 151 -38.97 -2.84 -7.14
N LEU A 152 -39.85 -2.01 -6.56
CA LEU A 152 -40.55 -2.34 -5.32
C LEU A 152 -41.46 -3.57 -5.47
N SER A 153 -42.19 -3.68 -6.59
CA SER A 153 -43.01 -4.86 -6.89
C SER A 153 -42.18 -6.14 -7.06
N ILE A 154 -40.97 -6.02 -7.62
CA ILE A 154 -40.00 -7.12 -7.72
C ILE A 154 -39.52 -7.54 -6.32
N LEU A 155 -39.12 -6.60 -5.47
CA LEU A 155 -38.69 -6.90 -4.09
C LEU A 155 -39.82 -7.52 -3.25
N GLN A 156 -41.07 -7.09 -3.45
CA GLN A 156 -42.25 -7.71 -2.84
C GLN A 156 -42.48 -9.14 -3.34
N THR A 157 -42.26 -9.40 -4.63
CA THR A 157 -42.32 -10.76 -5.22
C THR A 157 -41.24 -11.67 -4.62
N LEU A 158 -40.01 -11.16 -4.46
CA LEU A 158 -38.92 -11.88 -3.80
C LEU A 158 -39.21 -12.19 -2.32
N MET A 159 -39.88 -11.28 -1.60
CA MET A 159 -40.35 -11.53 -0.23
C MET A 159 -41.43 -12.61 -0.19
N GLN A 160 -42.40 -12.57 -1.11
CA GLN A 160 -43.49 -13.55 -1.18
C GLN A 160 -42.96 -14.97 -1.44
N TRP A 161 -41.88 -15.12 -2.20
CA TRP A 161 -41.23 -16.43 -2.39
C TRP A 161 -40.60 -17.01 -1.12
N ILE A 162 -40.32 -16.22 -0.08
CA ILE A 162 -39.84 -16.75 1.21
C ILE A 162 -40.98 -17.51 1.91
N GLU A 163 -42.19 -16.93 1.88
CA GLU A 163 -43.41 -17.55 2.44
C GLU A 163 -43.82 -18.81 1.66
N GLU A 164 -43.59 -18.82 0.33
CA GLU A 164 -43.83 -19.99 -0.54
C GLU A 164 -42.78 -21.10 -0.41
N ILE A 165 -41.58 -20.79 0.13
CA ILE A 165 -40.44 -21.71 0.21
C ILE A 165 -39.98 -21.79 1.69
N PRO A 166 -40.78 -22.43 2.58
CA PRO A 166 -40.47 -22.48 4.00
C PRO A 166 -39.17 -23.25 4.32
N PRO A 167 -38.51 -22.95 5.45
CA PRO A 167 -37.30 -23.65 5.87
C PRO A 167 -37.58 -25.12 6.21
N VAL A 168 -36.81 -26.05 5.63
CA VAL A 168 -36.93 -27.47 5.96
C VAL A 168 -36.31 -27.79 7.32
N GLN A 169 -36.85 -28.79 8.01
CA GLN A 169 -36.27 -29.27 9.26
C GLN A 169 -34.94 -30.01 8.96
N GLN A 170 -33.85 -29.51 9.53
CA GLN A 170 -32.49 -30.05 9.32
C GLN A 170 -31.71 -30.13 10.64
N ALA A 171 -30.67 -30.96 10.68
CA ALA A 171 -29.81 -31.10 11.85
C ALA A 171 -28.75 -29.97 11.98
N ALA A 172 -28.47 -29.24 10.90
CA ALA A 172 -27.52 -28.13 10.90
C ALA A 172 -28.17 -26.85 11.42
N ARG A 173 -27.51 -26.20 12.40
CA ARG A 173 -27.99 -25.00 13.10
C ARG A 173 -28.06 -23.74 12.21
N TYR A 174 -27.18 -23.65 11.22
CA TYR A 174 -27.07 -22.54 10.28
C TYR A 174 -27.20 -23.08 8.84
N GLY A 175 -27.44 -22.17 7.90
CA GLY A 175 -27.55 -22.47 6.47
C GLY A 175 -28.70 -23.42 6.14
N ASN A 176 -29.94 -22.93 6.14
CA ASN A 176 -31.09 -23.76 5.75
C ASN A 176 -31.09 -24.02 4.24
N VAL A 177 -31.13 -25.30 3.86
CA VAL A 177 -31.05 -25.68 2.43
C VAL A 177 -32.21 -25.18 1.57
N SER A 178 -33.35 -24.79 2.15
CA SER A 178 -34.43 -24.11 1.42
C SER A 178 -33.99 -22.80 0.75
N TYR A 179 -32.94 -22.14 1.26
CA TYR A 179 -32.35 -20.96 0.60
C TYR A 179 -31.90 -21.26 -0.83
N ARG A 180 -31.41 -22.47 -1.11
CA ARG A 180 -31.01 -22.87 -2.46
C ARG A 180 -32.21 -22.94 -3.40
N THR A 181 -33.36 -23.42 -2.92
CA THR A 181 -34.61 -23.43 -3.70
C THR A 181 -35.09 -22.00 -4.00
N TRP A 182 -34.99 -21.08 -3.03
CA TRP A 182 -35.31 -19.67 -3.22
C TRP A 182 -34.33 -18.98 -4.20
N HIS A 183 -33.02 -19.21 -4.05
CA HIS A 183 -31.99 -18.59 -4.88
C HIS A 183 -31.99 -19.12 -6.32
N ASN A 184 -32.17 -20.44 -6.52
CA ASN A 184 -32.37 -21.01 -7.86
C ASN A 184 -33.59 -20.38 -8.57
N ARG A 185 -34.72 -20.22 -7.87
CA ARG A 185 -35.93 -19.59 -8.43
C ARG A 185 -35.68 -18.13 -8.81
N LEU A 186 -34.89 -17.41 -8.01
CA LEU A 186 -34.38 -16.08 -8.32
C LEU A 186 -33.52 -16.08 -9.60
N GLU A 187 -32.56 -17.00 -9.73
CA GLU A 187 -31.75 -17.11 -10.95
C GLU A 187 -32.62 -17.39 -12.19
N GLU A 188 -33.50 -18.39 -12.14
CA GLU A 188 -34.42 -18.78 -13.21
C GLU A 188 -35.36 -17.65 -13.68
N ASN A 189 -35.79 -16.78 -12.77
CA ASN A 189 -36.77 -15.72 -13.07
C ASN A 189 -36.14 -14.32 -13.24
N SER A 190 -34.86 -14.16 -12.89
CA SER A 190 -34.16 -12.86 -12.84
C SER A 190 -34.30 -12.01 -14.11
N GLU A 191 -34.12 -12.60 -15.29
CA GLU A 191 -34.28 -11.90 -16.57
C GLU A 191 -35.73 -11.42 -16.79
N SER A 192 -36.73 -12.26 -16.49
CA SER A 192 -38.14 -11.87 -16.65
C SER A 192 -38.57 -10.78 -15.66
N LEU A 193 -37.94 -10.69 -14.49
CA LEU A 193 -38.10 -9.59 -13.55
C LEU A 193 -37.50 -8.28 -14.10
N MET A 194 -36.28 -8.31 -14.67
CA MET A 194 -35.67 -7.10 -15.27
C MET A 194 -36.50 -6.56 -16.44
N LEU A 195 -37.00 -7.46 -17.31
CA LEU A 195 -37.80 -7.10 -18.49
C LEU A 195 -39.15 -6.42 -18.17
N GLN A 196 -39.57 -6.34 -16.90
CA GLN A 196 -40.77 -5.60 -16.48
C GLN A 196 -40.60 -4.08 -16.55
N PHE A 197 -39.37 -3.57 -16.48
CA PHE A 197 -39.09 -2.13 -16.43
C PHE A 197 -38.00 -1.66 -17.41
N LEU A 198 -37.24 -2.57 -18.03
CA LEU A 198 -36.27 -2.20 -19.08
C LEU A 198 -36.98 -1.70 -20.36
N PRO A 199 -36.63 -0.50 -20.87
CA PRO A 199 -37.01 -0.06 -22.22
C PRO A 199 -36.49 -1.02 -23.30
N ASP A 200 -37.13 -1.04 -24.47
CA ASP A 200 -36.74 -1.92 -25.59
C ASP A 200 -35.25 -1.83 -25.97
N ASP A 201 -34.71 -0.61 -26.05
CA ASP A 201 -33.30 -0.33 -26.35
C ASP A 201 -32.30 -0.94 -25.35
N PHE A 202 -32.76 -1.27 -24.13
CA PHE A 202 -31.96 -1.83 -23.05
C PHE A 202 -32.30 -3.29 -22.72
N LYS A 203 -33.17 -3.97 -23.49
CA LYS A 203 -33.45 -5.40 -23.27
C LYS A 203 -32.21 -6.29 -23.42
N SER A 204 -31.24 -5.89 -24.23
CA SER A 204 -29.94 -6.57 -24.34
C SER A 204 -29.01 -6.36 -23.14
N ALA A 205 -29.35 -5.49 -22.18
CA ALA A 205 -28.57 -5.27 -20.97
C ALA A 205 -28.78 -6.36 -19.90
N THR A 206 -29.78 -7.24 -20.05
CA THR A 206 -30.07 -8.34 -19.09
C THR A 206 -28.83 -9.20 -18.87
N VAL A 207 -28.09 -9.53 -19.93
CA VAL A 207 -26.84 -10.29 -19.90
C VAL A 207 -25.79 -9.71 -18.94
N GLU A 208 -25.82 -8.39 -18.71
CA GLU A 208 -24.92 -7.71 -17.80
C GLU A 208 -25.54 -7.43 -16.42
N ILE A 209 -26.77 -6.93 -16.35
CA ILE A 209 -27.37 -6.50 -15.07
C ILE A 209 -27.91 -7.66 -14.22
N VAL A 210 -28.32 -8.78 -14.83
CA VAL A 210 -28.87 -9.93 -14.10
C VAL A 210 -27.85 -10.52 -13.11
N PRO A 211 -26.58 -10.77 -13.48
CA PRO A 211 -25.58 -11.28 -12.52
C PRO A 211 -25.28 -10.35 -11.33
N TYR A 212 -25.37 -9.03 -11.50
CA TYR A 212 -25.31 -8.10 -10.35
C TYR A 212 -26.50 -8.30 -9.41
N PHE A 213 -27.70 -8.46 -9.98
CA PHE A 213 -28.93 -8.68 -9.22
C PHE A 213 -28.94 -10.04 -8.50
N THR A 214 -28.53 -11.14 -9.13
CA THR A 214 -28.58 -12.48 -8.50
C THR A 214 -27.52 -12.68 -7.41
N ASP A 215 -26.34 -12.05 -7.54
CA ASP A 215 -25.31 -12.02 -6.48
C ASP A 215 -25.58 -10.92 -5.42
N SER A 216 -26.66 -10.12 -5.55
CA SER A 216 -27.04 -9.10 -4.54
C SER A 216 -27.58 -9.67 -3.22
N PHE A 217 -27.87 -10.97 -3.15
CA PHE A 217 -28.74 -11.54 -2.13
C PHE A 217 -28.10 -12.65 -1.26
N GLY A 218 -26.82 -12.96 -1.48
CA GLY A 218 -26.07 -14.00 -0.77
C GLY A 218 -25.74 -15.21 -1.64
N ASN A 219 -24.85 -16.10 -1.17
CA ASN A 219 -24.35 -17.21 -1.97
C ASN A 219 -25.10 -18.53 -1.71
N SER A 220 -25.75 -19.12 -2.74
CA SER A 220 -26.49 -20.38 -2.62
C SER A 220 -25.65 -21.59 -2.17
N SER A 221 -24.39 -21.67 -2.58
CA SER A 221 -23.50 -22.77 -2.20
C SER A 221 -23.11 -22.72 -0.72
N ARG A 222 -22.68 -21.56 -0.22
CA ARG A 222 -22.25 -21.38 1.18
C ARG A 222 -23.42 -21.13 2.15
N ILE A 223 -24.53 -20.59 1.65
CA ILE A 223 -25.70 -20.14 2.42
C ILE A 223 -25.30 -18.99 3.39
N ASP A 224 -24.55 -18.02 2.85
CA ASP A 224 -24.07 -16.84 3.55
C ASP A 224 -24.46 -15.52 2.85
N TYR A 225 -24.43 -14.42 3.58
CA TYR A 225 -24.68 -13.06 3.10
C TYR A 225 -23.76 -12.06 3.81
N GLY A 226 -23.42 -10.94 3.17
CA GLY A 226 -22.59 -9.90 3.77
C GLY A 226 -22.36 -8.69 2.86
N THR A 227 -21.47 -7.79 3.29
CA THR A 227 -21.28 -6.47 2.67
C THR A 227 -20.86 -6.51 1.19
N GLY A 228 -20.23 -7.59 0.72
CA GLY A 228 -19.96 -7.78 -0.71
C GLY A 228 -21.22 -7.95 -1.57
N HIS A 229 -22.22 -8.66 -1.05
CA HIS A 229 -23.51 -8.86 -1.70
C HIS A 229 -24.34 -7.56 -1.65
N GLU A 230 -24.31 -6.83 -0.52
CA GLU A 230 -24.87 -5.47 -0.42
C GLU A 230 -24.24 -4.50 -1.44
N THR A 231 -22.93 -4.61 -1.64
CA THR A 231 -22.17 -3.81 -2.61
C THR A 231 -22.54 -4.17 -4.06
N ASN A 232 -22.86 -5.44 -4.35
CA ASN A 232 -23.42 -5.85 -5.65
C ASN A 232 -24.86 -5.32 -5.87
N PHE A 233 -25.67 -5.14 -4.83
CA PHE A 233 -26.98 -4.45 -4.96
C PHE A 233 -26.82 -2.96 -5.30
N ALA A 234 -25.87 -2.28 -4.64
CA ALA A 234 -25.51 -0.91 -5.01
C ALA A 234 -24.93 -0.83 -6.44
N ALA A 235 -24.18 -1.85 -6.88
CA ALA A 235 -23.65 -1.95 -8.24
C ALA A 235 -24.77 -2.12 -9.28
N TRP A 236 -25.79 -2.94 -9.00
CA TRP A 236 -26.97 -3.07 -9.85
C TRP A 236 -27.73 -1.73 -9.97
N LEU A 237 -27.97 -1.03 -8.86
CA LEU A 237 -28.57 0.32 -8.87
C LEU A 237 -27.73 1.33 -9.67
N TYR A 238 -26.40 1.28 -9.54
CA TYR A 238 -25.48 2.09 -10.34
C TYR A 238 -25.55 1.76 -11.83
N CYS A 239 -25.66 0.49 -12.20
CA CYS A 239 -25.88 0.06 -13.59
C CYS A 239 -27.17 0.64 -14.19
N LEU A 240 -28.28 0.66 -13.43
CA LEU A 240 -29.53 1.30 -13.85
C LEU A 240 -29.38 2.83 -14.00
N ALA A 241 -28.63 3.48 -13.10
CA ALA A 241 -28.31 4.90 -13.21
C ALA A 241 -27.41 5.23 -14.41
N ARG A 242 -26.43 4.36 -14.71
CA ARG A 242 -25.57 4.46 -15.91
C ARG A 242 -26.34 4.29 -17.22
N MET A 243 -27.47 3.59 -17.22
CA MET A 243 -28.40 3.51 -18.36
C MET A 243 -29.44 4.65 -18.38
N GLY A 244 -29.47 5.54 -17.38
CA GLY A 244 -30.47 6.61 -17.27
C GLY A 244 -31.89 6.12 -16.93
N ILE A 245 -32.03 4.85 -16.55
CA ILE A 245 -33.29 4.19 -16.17
C ILE A 245 -33.72 4.58 -14.75
N ILE A 246 -32.73 4.88 -13.91
CA ILE A 246 -32.84 5.60 -12.63
C ILE A 246 -32.07 6.92 -12.80
N LYS A 247 -32.58 8.02 -12.25
CA LYS A 247 -31.96 9.36 -12.33
C LYS A 247 -31.76 9.96 -10.95
N GLU A 248 -31.08 11.10 -10.88
CA GLU A 248 -30.88 11.87 -9.63
C GLU A 248 -32.22 12.24 -8.95
N GLU A 249 -33.29 12.47 -9.73
CA GLU A 249 -34.65 12.69 -9.21
C GLU A 249 -35.24 11.47 -8.47
N ASP A 250 -34.79 10.25 -8.77
CA ASP A 250 -35.17 9.02 -8.07
C ASP A 250 -34.34 8.73 -6.81
N TYR A 251 -33.13 9.29 -6.67
CA TYR A 251 -32.12 8.81 -5.70
C TYR A 251 -32.65 8.77 -4.26
N HIS A 252 -33.46 9.75 -3.87
CA HIS A 252 -34.11 9.78 -2.57
C HIS A 252 -34.99 8.54 -2.36
N ALA A 253 -35.86 8.19 -3.32
CA ALA A 253 -36.74 7.03 -3.24
C ALA A 253 -35.97 5.70 -3.43
N VAL A 254 -34.86 5.69 -4.18
CA VAL A 254 -33.95 4.55 -4.24
C VAL A 254 -33.44 4.21 -2.84
N VAL A 255 -33.16 5.20 -1.98
CA VAL A 255 -32.78 4.94 -0.59
C VAL A 255 -33.99 4.70 0.32
N THR A 256 -34.98 5.61 0.38
CA THR A 256 -36.10 5.55 1.35
C THR A 256 -37.24 4.60 0.97
N ARG A 257 -37.21 4.00 -0.22
CA ARG A 257 -38.15 2.94 -0.64
C ARG A 257 -37.41 1.67 -1.00
N VAL A 258 -36.57 1.70 -2.04
CA VAL A 258 -35.96 0.47 -2.62
C VAL A 258 -34.97 -0.14 -1.64
N PHE A 259 -34.02 0.64 -1.12
CA PHE A 259 -33.02 0.12 -0.17
C PHE A 259 -33.63 -0.28 1.19
N VAL A 260 -34.71 0.40 1.63
CA VAL A 260 -35.50 -0.03 2.80
C VAL A 260 -36.15 -1.40 2.57
N ASN A 261 -36.79 -1.63 1.42
CA ASN A 261 -37.43 -2.92 1.11
C ASN A 261 -36.39 -4.04 0.87
N TYR A 262 -35.23 -3.70 0.28
CA TYR A 262 -34.09 -4.60 0.19
C TYR A 262 -33.60 -5.04 1.57
N LEU A 263 -33.44 -4.11 2.51
CA LEU A 263 -33.01 -4.39 3.87
C LEU A 263 -34.04 -5.24 4.65
N GLU A 264 -35.35 -5.05 4.41
CA GLU A 264 -36.38 -5.95 4.96
C GLU A 264 -36.27 -7.37 4.37
N LEU A 265 -36.13 -7.49 3.05
CA LEU A 265 -35.94 -8.77 2.35
C LEU A 265 -34.70 -9.51 2.88
N MET A 266 -33.57 -8.82 3.07
CA MET A 266 -32.34 -9.42 3.60
C MET A 266 -32.51 -9.90 5.05
N ARG A 267 -33.14 -9.09 5.92
CA ARG A 267 -33.46 -9.49 7.29
C ARG A 267 -34.41 -10.69 7.33
N LYS A 268 -35.35 -10.82 6.38
CA LYS A 268 -36.20 -12.01 6.24
C LYS A 268 -35.39 -13.24 5.82
N LEU A 269 -34.54 -13.16 4.80
CA LEU A 269 -33.69 -14.29 4.38
C LEU A 269 -32.74 -14.75 5.50
N GLN A 270 -32.05 -13.80 6.15
CA GLN A 270 -31.14 -14.04 7.28
C GLN A 270 -31.82 -14.81 8.41
N LEU A 271 -33.05 -14.42 8.79
CA LEU A 271 -33.79 -15.03 9.89
C LEU A 271 -34.52 -16.33 9.52
N VAL A 272 -35.13 -16.42 8.33
CA VAL A 272 -35.91 -17.59 7.90
C VAL A 272 -35.00 -18.75 7.48
N TYR A 273 -33.89 -18.46 6.81
CA TYR A 273 -32.95 -19.48 6.34
C TYR A 273 -31.65 -19.57 7.17
N CYS A 274 -31.54 -18.83 8.28
CA CYS A 274 -30.37 -18.86 9.16
C CYS A 274 -29.05 -18.68 8.40
N LEU A 275 -28.97 -17.70 7.50
CA LEU A 275 -27.77 -17.43 6.70
C LEU A 275 -26.56 -17.16 7.61
N GLU A 276 -25.35 -17.52 7.16
CA GLU A 276 -24.12 -17.19 7.88
C GLU A 276 -23.56 -15.80 7.48
N PRO A 277 -22.85 -15.08 8.37
CA PRO A 277 -22.13 -13.85 8.03
C PRO A 277 -20.96 -14.10 7.06
N ALA A 278 -21.02 -13.52 5.86
CA ALA A 278 -19.98 -13.64 4.83
C ALA A 278 -18.83 -12.64 5.06
N GLY A 279 -17.98 -12.94 6.06
CA GLY A 279 -16.78 -12.15 6.37
C GLY A 279 -16.16 -12.51 7.72
N SER A 280 -14.84 -12.47 7.84
CA SER A 280 -14.11 -12.99 9.01
C SER A 280 -13.86 -11.98 10.15
N HIS A 281 -14.56 -10.84 10.17
CA HIS A 281 -14.31 -9.79 11.17
C HIS A 281 -15.03 -10.03 12.52
N GLY A 282 -16.15 -10.75 12.53
CA GLY A 282 -16.91 -11.04 13.76
C GLY A 282 -17.30 -9.76 14.52
N VAL A 283 -17.05 -9.72 15.82
CA VAL A 283 -17.33 -8.53 16.67
C VAL A 283 -16.51 -7.28 16.30
N TRP A 284 -15.47 -7.41 15.48
CA TRP A 284 -14.69 -6.28 14.95
C TRP A 284 -15.21 -5.76 13.60
N GLY A 285 -16.33 -6.31 13.10
CA GLY A 285 -17.09 -5.72 12.00
C GLY A 285 -18.00 -4.59 12.48
N LEU A 286 -18.43 -3.71 11.56
CA LEU A 286 -19.44 -2.70 11.86
C LEU A 286 -20.79 -3.35 12.20
N ASP A 287 -21.18 -4.36 11.41
CA ASP A 287 -22.31 -5.25 11.62
C ASP A 287 -21.96 -6.61 10.97
N ASP A 288 -22.72 -7.66 11.30
CA ASP A 288 -22.50 -9.00 10.74
C ASP A 288 -22.77 -9.05 9.22
N TYR A 289 -23.62 -8.18 8.70
CA TYR A 289 -24.18 -8.29 7.35
C TYR A 289 -24.12 -7.00 6.50
N HIS A 290 -24.25 -5.83 7.13
CA HIS A 290 -24.59 -4.57 6.44
C HIS A 290 -23.62 -3.42 6.72
N PHE A 291 -23.44 -2.51 5.75
CA PHE A 291 -22.64 -1.30 5.92
C PHE A 291 -23.36 -0.04 5.38
N LEU A 292 -23.87 -0.10 4.15
CA LEU A 292 -24.58 1.01 3.50
C LEU A 292 -25.75 1.60 4.32
N PRO A 293 -26.59 0.84 5.05
CA PRO A 293 -27.67 1.46 5.83
C PRO A 293 -27.18 2.32 7.00
N PHE A 294 -25.93 2.15 7.47
CA PHE A 294 -25.32 3.05 8.45
C PHE A 294 -24.81 4.35 7.80
N ILE A 295 -24.28 4.29 6.57
CA ILE A 295 -23.97 5.49 5.77
C ILE A 295 -25.27 6.28 5.52
N PHE A 296 -26.27 5.63 4.92
CA PHE A 296 -27.54 6.28 4.59
C PHE A 296 -28.25 6.79 5.85
N GLY A 297 -28.42 5.93 6.86
CA GLY A 297 -29.09 6.29 8.10
C GLY A 297 -28.40 7.39 8.92
N SER A 298 -27.07 7.50 8.88
CA SER A 298 -26.37 8.62 9.52
C SER A 298 -26.60 9.93 8.77
N SER A 299 -26.71 9.91 7.45
CA SER A 299 -27.05 11.10 6.64
C SER A 299 -28.44 11.67 6.96
N GLN A 300 -29.44 10.81 7.16
CA GLN A 300 -30.77 11.23 7.62
C GLN A 300 -30.72 12.02 8.94
N LEU A 301 -29.77 11.68 9.82
CA LEU A 301 -29.61 12.23 11.16
C LEU A 301 -28.60 13.40 11.22
N ILE A 302 -27.93 13.75 10.13
CA ILE A 302 -27.08 14.93 10.03
C ILE A 302 -27.85 16.18 10.47
N ASP A 303 -27.26 16.98 11.35
CA ASP A 303 -27.82 18.21 11.93
C ASP A 303 -29.16 18.01 12.68
N HIS A 304 -29.58 16.77 12.95
CA HIS A 304 -30.82 16.50 13.66
C HIS A 304 -30.79 17.12 15.07
N LYS A 305 -31.85 17.86 15.40
CA LYS A 305 -31.88 18.77 16.56
C LYS A 305 -31.64 18.05 17.89
N TYR A 306 -32.34 16.94 18.12
CA TYR A 306 -32.38 16.23 19.40
C TYR A 306 -31.49 14.98 19.42
N MET A 307 -31.80 13.96 18.60
CA MET A 307 -31.02 12.72 18.51
C MET A 307 -29.57 12.97 18.04
N LYS A 308 -28.59 12.44 18.78
CA LYS A 308 -27.13 12.46 18.50
C LYS A 308 -26.61 11.01 18.39
N PRO A 309 -25.36 10.73 18.00
CA PRO A 309 -24.86 9.36 17.89
C PRO A 309 -25.10 8.51 19.14
N LYS A 310 -24.80 9.03 20.35
CA LYS A 310 -25.12 8.36 21.63
C LYS A 310 -26.60 8.07 21.91
N SER A 311 -27.53 8.61 21.11
CA SER A 311 -28.97 8.31 21.26
C SER A 311 -29.34 6.88 20.85
N ILE A 312 -28.44 6.13 20.19
CA ILE A 312 -28.65 4.69 19.92
C ILE A 312 -28.74 3.83 21.19
N HIS A 313 -28.36 4.38 22.35
CA HIS A 313 -28.42 3.71 23.65
C HIS A 313 -29.72 3.94 24.41
N ASN A 314 -30.56 4.90 23.99
CA ASN A 314 -31.87 5.12 24.60
C ASN A 314 -32.94 4.27 23.89
N GLU A 315 -33.63 3.42 24.65
CA GLU A 315 -34.60 2.46 24.12
C GLU A 315 -35.86 3.16 23.61
N ASP A 316 -36.37 4.20 24.30
CA ASP A 316 -37.53 5.00 23.84
C ASP A 316 -37.30 5.56 22.42
N ILE A 317 -36.09 6.05 22.13
CA ILE A 317 -35.70 6.60 20.83
C ILE A 317 -35.67 5.49 19.77
N LEU A 318 -35.16 4.29 20.10
CA LEU A 318 -35.20 3.16 19.18
C LEU A 318 -36.64 2.71 18.89
N GLU A 319 -37.49 2.55 19.91
CA GLU A 319 -38.87 2.10 19.73
C GLU A 319 -39.70 3.11 18.90
N ASN A 320 -39.56 4.41 19.18
CA ASN A 320 -40.37 5.44 18.53
C ASN A 320 -39.84 5.86 17.14
N PHE A 321 -38.52 5.82 16.89
CA PHE A 321 -37.91 6.39 15.67
C PHE A 321 -37.20 5.39 14.74
N SER A 322 -37.06 4.10 15.11
CA SER A 322 -36.44 3.07 14.24
C SER A 322 -37.16 2.82 12.90
N LYS A 323 -38.42 3.23 12.77
CA LYS A 323 -39.19 3.17 11.51
C LYS A 323 -38.89 4.33 10.56
N GLU A 324 -38.39 5.45 11.10
CA GLU A 324 -38.15 6.69 10.36
C GLU A 324 -36.69 6.88 9.95
N PHE A 325 -35.76 6.26 10.68
CA PHE A 325 -34.32 6.42 10.49
C PHE A 325 -33.61 5.08 10.38
N MET A 326 -32.99 4.83 9.23
CA MET A 326 -32.38 3.56 8.84
C MET A 326 -31.27 3.11 9.80
N TYR A 327 -30.50 4.04 10.38
CA TYR A 327 -29.48 3.74 11.40
C TYR A 327 -30.11 3.14 12.65
N LEU A 328 -31.17 3.79 13.16
CA LEU A 328 -31.91 3.32 14.34
C LEU A 328 -32.62 2.00 14.06
N SER A 329 -33.08 1.78 12.82
CA SER A 329 -33.60 0.48 12.36
C SER A 329 -32.55 -0.64 12.48
N CYS A 330 -31.29 -0.38 12.10
CA CYS A 330 -30.20 -1.35 12.25
C CYS A 330 -29.87 -1.61 13.72
N ILE A 331 -29.72 -0.58 14.56
CA ILE A 331 -29.44 -0.78 15.99
C ILE A 331 -30.56 -1.56 16.68
N ALA A 332 -31.83 -1.22 16.41
CA ALA A 332 -32.97 -1.95 16.95
C ALA A 332 -33.01 -3.41 16.49
N PHE A 333 -32.64 -3.70 15.24
CA PHE A 333 -32.50 -5.07 14.74
C PHE A 333 -31.37 -5.82 15.46
N ILE A 334 -30.19 -5.22 15.59
CA ILE A 334 -29.03 -5.81 16.29
C ILE A 334 -29.37 -6.13 17.74
N LYS A 335 -29.92 -5.18 18.52
CA LYS A 335 -30.34 -5.39 19.91
C LYS A 335 -31.46 -6.45 20.04
N LYS A 336 -32.28 -6.63 19.00
CA LYS A 336 -33.30 -7.70 18.95
C LYS A 336 -32.67 -9.09 18.74
N VAL A 337 -31.69 -9.24 17.85
CA VAL A 337 -31.13 -10.56 17.48
C VAL A 337 -29.94 -10.99 18.34
N LYS A 338 -29.03 -10.08 18.69
CA LYS A 338 -27.91 -10.33 19.62
C LYS A 338 -28.39 -10.24 21.07
N LYS A 339 -27.58 -10.77 22.01
CA LYS A 339 -27.84 -10.81 23.46
C LYS A 339 -26.53 -10.58 24.20
N GLY A 340 -26.59 -9.93 25.37
CA GLY A 340 -25.44 -9.34 26.06
C GLY A 340 -25.54 -7.82 26.08
N LEU A 341 -24.49 -7.14 26.52
CA LEU A 341 -24.37 -5.69 26.41
C LEU A 341 -24.01 -5.28 24.97
N PHE A 342 -24.43 -4.09 24.55
CA PHE A 342 -24.22 -3.65 23.17
C PHE A 342 -22.73 -3.52 22.82
N ALA A 343 -21.94 -2.93 23.73
CA ALA A 343 -20.48 -2.85 23.64
C ALA A 343 -19.78 -4.23 23.53
N GLU A 344 -20.33 -5.30 24.12
CA GLU A 344 -19.70 -6.64 24.05
C GLU A 344 -19.87 -7.29 22.67
N HIS A 345 -21.03 -7.10 22.03
CA HIS A 345 -21.40 -7.84 20.82
C HIS A 345 -21.36 -6.99 19.53
N SER A 346 -21.18 -5.68 19.69
CA SER A 346 -21.12 -4.65 18.64
C SER A 346 -20.22 -3.45 19.06
N PRO A 347 -18.99 -3.66 19.58
CA PRO A 347 -18.14 -2.62 20.15
C PRO A 347 -17.97 -1.42 19.21
N LEU A 348 -17.67 -1.66 17.93
CA LEU A 348 -17.43 -0.58 16.96
C LEU A 348 -18.66 0.34 16.74
N LEU A 349 -19.89 -0.15 16.91
CA LEU A 349 -21.08 0.71 16.86
C LEU A 349 -21.33 1.47 18.18
N ASP A 350 -20.85 0.94 19.31
CA ASP A 350 -20.86 1.62 20.61
C ASP A 350 -19.83 2.77 20.61
N ASP A 351 -18.61 2.48 20.13
CA ASP A 351 -17.52 3.44 19.89
C ASP A 351 -17.99 4.61 19.00
N ILE A 352 -18.64 4.30 17.87
CA ILE A 352 -19.21 5.29 16.94
C ILE A 352 -20.35 6.11 17.60
N SER A 353 -20.92 5.66 18.72
CA SER A 353 -21.91 6.41 19.49
C SER A 353 -21.30 7.57 20.29
N GLY A 354 -20.01 7.48 20.66
CA GLY A 354 -19.27 8.56 21.34
C GLY A 354 -19.05 9.81 20.48
N VAL A 355 -19.16 9.67 19.16
CA VAL A 355 -18.89 10.72 18.16
C VAL A 355 -19.83 11.92 18.37
N PRO A 356 -19.32 13.18 18.40
CA PRO A 356 -20.11 14.33 18.83
C PRO A 356 -21.26 14.71 17.89
N ASN A 357 -21.21 14.33 16.60
CA ASN A 357 -22.29 14.61 15.65
C ASN A 357 -22.33 13.63 14.47
N TRP A 358 -23.53 13.50 13.88
CA TRP A 358 -23.80 12.60 12.75
C TRP A 358 -23.07 12.96 11.45
N ASN A 359 -22.62 14.21 11.27
CA ASN A 359 -21.83 14.59 10.09
C ASN A 359 -20.41 13.99 10.17
N LYS A 360 -19.78 13.96 11.37
CA LYS A 360 -18.54 13.21 11.61
C LYS A 360 -18.76 11.68 11.46
N VAL A 361 -19.87 11.13 11.97
CA VAL A 361 -20.21 9.69 11.79
C VAL A 361 -20.33 9.33 10.30
N ASN A 362 -21.17 10.04 9.54
CA ASN A 362 -21.36 9.79 8.11
C ASN A 362 -20.06 9.93 7.31
N SER A 363 -19.26 10.97 7.60
CA SER A 363 -17.96 11.18 6.97
C SER A 363 -16.99 10.03 7.27
N GLY A 364 -16.90 9.58 8.52
CA GLY A 364 -16.06 8.46 8.93
C GLY A 364 -16.50 7.14 8.30
N LEU A 365 -17.81 6.86 8.27
CA LEU A 365 -18.37 5.67 7.63
C LEU A 365 -18.12 5.65 6.10
N LEU A 366 -18.16 6.79 5.41
CA LEU A 366 -17.79 6.86 3.99
C LEU A 366 -16.31 6.53 3.75
N LYS A 367 -15.39 7.01 4.60
CA LYS A 367 -13.97 6.61 4.54
C LYS A 367 -13.79 5.13 4.86
N MET A 368 -14.45 4.65 5.92
CA MET A 368 -14.36 3.26 6.36
C MET A 368 -14.94 2.30 5.33
N TYR A 369 -16.05 2.61 4.64
CA TYR A 369 -16.56 1.77 3.54
C TYR A 369 -15.57 1.63 2.39
N LYS A 370 -14.86 2.71 2.04
CA LYS A 370 -13.79 2.68 1.03
C LYS A 370 -12.60 1.79 1.45
N ALA A 371 -12.30 1.67 2.74
CA ALA A 371 -11.15 0.91 3.25
C ALA A 371 -11.50 -0.54 3.67
N GLU A 372 -12.61 -0.73 4.38
CA GLU A 372 -13.01 -1.98 5.01
C GLU A 372 -14.04 -2.79 4.20
N VAL A 373 -14.67 -2.20 3.17
CA VAL A 373 -15.46 -2.95 2.17
C VAL A 373 -14.78 -2.93 0.81
N LEU A 374 -14.69 -1.76 0.17
CA LEU A 374 -14.07 -1.63 -1.16
C LEU A 374 -12.54 -1.82 -1.14
N GLY A 375 -11.90 -1.68 0.02
CA GLY A 375 -10.46 -1.83 0.20
C GLY A 375 -9.99 -3.26 0.51
N LYS A 376 -10.90 -4.22 0.74
CA LYS A 376 -10.55 -5.58 1.17
C LYS A 376 -10.67 -6.60 0.03
N VAL A 377 -9.56 -7.26 -0.30
CA VAL A 377 -9.52 -8.33 -1.31
C VAL A 377 -10.51 -9.45 -1.02
N PRO A 378 -10.68 -9.96 0.22
CA PRO A 378 -11.67 -11.01 0.52
C PRO A 378 -13.12 -10.67 0.15
N ILE A 379 -13.47 -9.38 0.09
CA ILE A 379 -14.78 -8.88 -0.30
C ILE A 379 -14.79 -8.59 -1.81
N MET A 380 -13.90 -7.73 -2.28
CA MET A 380 -13.91 -7.25 -3.67
C MET A 380 -13.50 -8.30 -4.72
N GLN A 381 -12.89 -9.42 -4.33
CA GLN A 381 -12.73 -10.60 -5.20
C GLN A 381 -14.07 -11.19 -5.69
N HIS A 382 -15.18 -10.85 -5.06
CA HIS A 382 -16.53 -11.28 -5.45
C HIS A 382 -17.31 -10.21 -6.22
N PHE A 383 -16.82 -8.97 -6.26
CA PHE A 383 -17.43 -7.89 -7.04
C PHE A 383 -17.30 -8.16 -8.54
N LEU A 384 -18.36 -7.86 -9.30
CA LEU A 384 -18.49 -8.18 -10.72
C LEU A 384 -18.13 -6.99 -11.62
N PHE A 385 -17.50 -7.25 -12.76
CA PHE A 385 -17.07 -6.22 -13.71
C PHE A 385 -17.45 -6.56 -15.16
N GLY A 386 -18.30 -5.72 -15.75
CA GLY A 386 -18.76 -5.81 -17.14
C GLY A 386 -18.33 -4.62 -18.00
N TRP A 387 -19.20 -4.11 -18.87
CA TRP A 387 -18.98 -2.93 -19.70
C TRP A 387 -19.59 -1.65 -19.09
N LEU A 388 -20.63 -1.76 -18.27
CA LEU A 388 -21.14 -0.69 -17.40
C LEU A 388 -20.10 -0.39 -16.31
N ILE A 389 -19.79 -1.37 -15.46
CA ILE A 389 -18.73 -1.24 -14.43
C ILE A 389 -17.44 -1.90 -14.92
N LYS A 390 -16.68 -1.14 -15.71
CA LYS A 390 -15.41 -1.62 -16.27
C LYS A 390 -14.36 -1.73 -15.16
N CYS A 391 -13.80 -2.92 -14.94
CA CYS A 391 -12.52 -2.99 -14.25
C CYS A 391 -11.48 -2.33 -15.16
N VAL A 392 -10.66 -1.42 -14.63
CA VAL A 392 -9.43 -0.99 -15.34
C VAL A 392 -8.34 -2.03 -15.09
N THR A 393 -8.62 -3.27 -15.52
CA THR A 393 -7.57 -4.14 -16.02
C THR A 393 -7.03 -3.46 -17.28
N ILE A 394 -5.75 -3.08 -17.26
CA ILE A 394 -5.03 -2.74 -18.49
C ILE A 394 -5.12 -3.97 -19.40
N LEU A 395 -5.86 -3.85 -20.52
CA LEU A 395 -5.99 -4.95 -21.47
C LEU A 395 -4.60 -5.28 -22.05
N PRO A 396 -4.22 -6.56 -22.20
CA PRO A 396 -2.92 -6.94 -22.76
C PRO A 396 -2.66 -6.43 -24.19
N ASN A 397 -3.72 -6.07 -24.93
CA ASN A 397 -3.66 -5.63 -26.32
C ASN A 397 -3.99 -4.13 -26.43
N GLY A 398 -3.13 -3.36 -27.09
CA GLY A 398 -3.13 -1.90 -27.00
C GLY A 398 -3.98 -1.16 -28.04
N CYS A 399 -4.50 0.02 -27.65
CA CYS A 399 -4.94 1.09 -28.55
C CYS A 399 -4.92 2.51 -27.93
N LEU A 400 -4.25 2.72 -26.79
CA LEU A 400 -4.14 4.03 -26.10
C LEU A 400 -2.69 4.47 -25.87
N LEU A 401 -1.83 4.28 -26.88
CA LEU A 401 -0.37 4.48 -26.77
C LEU A 401 0.09 5.95 -26.86
N VAL A 402 -0.81 6.92 -27.07
CA VAL A 402 -0.43 8.34 -27.27
C VAL A 402 -0.54 9.16 -25.99
N ALA A 403 -1.56 8.93 -25.16
CA ALA A 403 -1.75 9.67 -23.90
C ALA A 403 -0.82 9.20 -22.77
N ALA A 404 -0.46 7.91 -22.75
CA ALA A 404 0.34 7.32 -21.68
C ALA A 404 1.85 7.65 -21.76
N LEU A 405 2.33 8.26 -22.85
CA LEU A 405 3.75 8.62 -23.04
C LEU A 405 4.27 9.72 -22.10
N LEU A 406 3.40 10.32 -21.27
CA LEU A 406 3.75 11.31 -20.24
C LEU A 406 3.65 10.75 -18.80
N GLY A 407 3.24 9.49 -18.60
CA GLY A 407 3.01 8.87 -17.29
C GLY A 407 4.04 7.78 -16.95
N LEU A 408 5.23 8.17 -16.49
CA LEU A 408 6.45 7.36 -16.55
C LEU A 408 6.57 6.16 -15.57
N VAL A 409 5.64 5.96 -14.63
CA VAL A 409 5.98 5.37 -13.30
C VAL A 409 5.46 3.94 -13.05
N ALA A 410 4.57 3.38 -13.88
CA ALA A 410 3.86 2.13 -13.57
C ALA A 410 4.40 0.86 -14.28
N ARG A 411 5.73 0.66 -14.35
CA ARG A 411 6.31 -0.46 -15.12
C ARG A 411 7.51 -1.15 -14.46
N LEU A 412 7.25 -2.32 -13.87
CA LEU A 412 8.24 -3.41 -13.88
C LEU A 412 7.63 -4.81 -13.69
N GLY A 413 6.78 -5.01 -12.69
CA GLY A 413 6.24 -6.34 -12.32
C GLY A 413 5.56 -7.10 -13.46
N LEU A 414 4.91 -6.39 -14.39
CA LEU A 414 4.28 -6.98 -15.58
C LEU A 414 5.27 -7.62 -16.57
N MET A 415 6.51 -7.13 -16.67
CA MET A 415 7.46 -7.65 -17.68
C MET A 415 8.05 -9.01 -17.33
N LEU A 416 8.14 -9.36 -16.04
CA LEU A 416 8.49 -10.74 -15.63
C LEU A 416 7.40 -11.76 -16.02
N TYR A 417 6.13 -11.34 -16.05
CA TYR A 417 5.02 -12.21 -16.46
C TYR A 417 4.98 -12.40 -17.98
N TRP A 418 5.30 -11.35 -18.74
CA TRP A 418 5.37 -11.40 -20.22
C TRP A 418 6.59 -12.19 -20.72
N ALA A 419 7.75 -12.08 -20.08
CA ALA A 419 8.96 -12.82 -20.44
C ALA A 419 8.76 -14.37 -20.43
N LYS A 420 7.77 -14.86 -19.68
CA LYS A 420 7.40 -16.28 -19.60
C LYS A 420 6.34 -16.72 -20.63
N TYR A 421 5.82 -15.79 -21.44
CA TYR A 421 4.71 -16.02 -22.40
C TYR A 421 5.08 -15.72 -23.86
N MET A 422 6.33 -15.32 -24.14
CA MET A 422 6.79 -14.84 -25.45
C MET A 422 7.26 -15.94 -26.44
N ASP A 423 7.01 -17.22 -26.15
CA ASP A 423 7.39 -18.35 -27.04
C ASP A 423 6.34 -18.63 -28.15
N GLU A 424 5.13 -18.05 -28.08
CA GLU A 424 4.00 -18.38 -28.97
C GLU A 424 3.31 -17.15 -29.62
N ALA A 425 4.06 -16.11 -30.02
CA ALA A 425 3.51 -15.00 -30.83
C ALA A 425 4.54 -14.27 -31.71
N SER A 426 4.54 -14.51 -33.02
CA SER A 426 5.35 -13.79 -34.01
C SER A 426 4.62 -12.59 -34.61
N ASP A 427 5.10 -11.37 -34.35
CA ASP A 427 5.04 -10.12 -35.20
C ASP A 427 5.05 -8.79 -34.39
N TYR A 428 5.81 -8.71 -33.28
CA TYR A 428 6.07 -7.43 -32.60
C TYR A 428 7.56 -7.22 -32.30
N ARG A 429 7.99 -5.94 -32.30
CA ARG A 429 9.41 -5.55 -32.25
C ARG A 429 10.10 -5.98 -30.95
N CYS A 430 11.30 -6.52 -31.11
CA CYS A 430 12.17 -7.02 -30.05
C CYS A 430 12.74 -5.89 -29.17
N TRP A 431 12.24 -5.74 -27.94
CA TRP A 431 12.74 -4.73 -26.97
C TRP A 431 14.11 -5.07 -26.37
N ASP A 432 14.63 -6.26 -26.68
CA ASP A 432 15.96 -6.76 -26.38
C ASP A 432 17.02 -6.37 -27.44
N GLU A 433 16.59 -5.84 -28.60
CA GLU A 433 17.44 -5.20 -29.63
C GLU A 433 17.75 -3.72 -29.33
N LEU A 434 17.14 -3.13 -28.30
CA LEU A 434 17.46 -1.76 -27.88
C LEU A 434 18.91 -1.66 -27.38
N ILE A 435 19.58 -0.58 -27.80
CA ILE A 435 20.95 -0.26 -27.41
C ILE A 435 21.05 0.00 -25.88
N PRO A 436 22.13 -0.44 -25.20
CA PRO A 436 22.17 -0.47 -23.72
C PRO A 436 22.10 0.89 -23.02
N ASP A 437 22.50 1.96 -23.70
CA ASP A 437 22.35 3.35 -23.28
C ASP A 437 20.88 3.80 -23.29
N ALA A 438 20.12 3.47 -24.33
CA ALA A 438 18.68 3.72 -24.37
C ALA A 438 17.93 2.93 -23.28
N LEU A 439 18.35 1.68 -23.02
CA LEU A 439 17.83 0.90 -21.90
C LEU A 439 18.17 1.54 -20.54
N ALA A 440 19.40 1.99 -20.32
CA ALA A 440 19.78 2.69 -19.09
C ALA A 440 19.01 4.00 -18.87
N LEU A 441 18.76 4.78 -19.94
CA LEU A 441 17.95 6.00 -19.88
C LEU A 441 16.48 5.75 -19.52
N ILE A 442 15.99 4.52 -19.72
CA ILE A 442 14.69 4.03 -19.23
C ILE A 442 14.81 3.52 -17.79
N PHE A 443 15.84 2.71 -17.47
CA PHE A 443 15.97 2.05 -16.17
C PHE A 443 16.29 3.01 -15.02
N ARG A 444 16.98 4.14 -15.27
CA ARG A 444 17.26 5.19 -14.27
C ARG A 444 16.03 5.83 -13.60
N ASN A 445 14.82 5.57 -14.12
CA ASN A 445 13.56 6.08 -13.57
C ASN A 445 12.91 5.09 -12.57
N LEU A 446 13.63 4.01 -12.21
CA LEU A 446 13.19 2.93 -11.34
C LEU A 446 14.04 2.94 -10.05
N SER A 447 13.56 2.31 -8.98
CA SER A 447 14.31 2.24 -7.72
C SER A 447 15.57 1.36 -7.84
N LEU A 448 16.56 1.59 -6.95
CA LEU A 448 17.77 0.76 -6.89
C LEU A 448 17.43 -0.74 -6.76
N GLN A 449 16.46 -1.07 -5.91
CA GLN A 449 16.00 -2.45 -5.70
C GLN A 449 15.43 -3.05 -6.98
N GLU A 450 14.63 -2.29 -7.73
CA GLU A 450 14.05 -2.70 -9.00
C GLU A 450 15.09 -2.95 -10.09
N ILE A 451 16.05 -2.03 -10.24
CA ILE A 451 17.16 -2.15 -11.20
C ILE A 451 18.01 -3.38 -10.85
N LEU A 452 18.29 -3.63 -9.57
CA LEU A 452 19.14 -4.75 -9.14
C LEU A 452 18.44 -6.12 -9.17
N THR A 453 17.16 -6.19 -8.84
CA THR A 453 16.47 -7.49 -8.59
C THR A 453 15.47 -7.88 -9.68
N VAL A 454 14.82 -6.91 -10.35
CA VAL A 454 13.72 -7.19 -11.29
C VAL A 454 14.22 -7.16 -12.73
N ILE A 455 14.88 -6.08 -13.15
CA ILE A 455 15.35 -5.92 -14.54
C ILE A 455 16.23 -7.11 -15.02
N PRO A 456 17.20 -7.64 -14.24
CA PRO A 456 18.04 -8.76 -14.70
C PRO A 456 17.28 -10.07 -14.85
N ARG A 457 16.10 -10.19 -14.21
CA ARG A 457 15.21 -11.35 -14.31
C ARG A 457 14.25 -11.26 -15.51
N VAL A 458 14.18 -10.12 -16.24
CA VAL A 458 13.31 -9.94 -17.42
C VAL A 458 13.86 -10.66 -18.66
N CYS A 459 15.09 -10.34 -19.09
CA CYS A 459 15.74 -11.06 -20.21
C CYS A 459 17.27 -10.93 -20.18
N LYS A 460 17.96 -11.80 -20.93
CA LYS A 460 19.43 -11.82 -21.03
C LYS A 460 20.03 -10.52 -21.62
N SER A 461 19.28 -9.77 -22.44
CA SER A 461 19.76 -8.48 -22.95
C SER A 461 19.72 -7.40 -21.87
N TRP A 462 18.61 -7.32 -21.14
CA TRP A 462 18.40 -6.34 -20.07
C TRP A 462 19.28 -6.62 -18.84
N GLY A 463 19.51 -7.89 -18.49
CA GLY A 463 20.49 -8.27 -17.49
C GLY A 463 21.92 -7.85 -17.85
N ARG A 464 22.33 -7.97 -19.12
CA ARG A 464 23.63 -7.44 -19.59
C ARG A 464 23.68 -5.91 -19.55
N ALA A 465 22.60 -5.21 -19.86
CA ALA A 465 22.53 -3.75 -19.76
C ALA A 465 22.67 -3.26 -18.30
N VAL A 466 22.08 -3.96 -17.33
CA VAL A 466 22.22 -3.65 -15.89
C VAL A 466 23.56 -4.09 -15.30
N SER A 467 24.19 -5.14 -15.81
CA SER A 467 25.58 -5.47 -15.45
C SER A 467 26.60 -4.53 -16.10
N GLY A 468 26.20 -3.73 -17.09
CA GLY A 468 27.05 -2.79 -17.83
C GLY A 468 27.04 -1.35 -17.29
N PRO A 469 27.97 -0.50 -17.79
CA PRO A 469 28.26 0.82 -17.22
C PRO A 469 27.14 1.85 -17.37
N TYR A 470 26.31 1.74 -18.40
CA TYR A 470 25.32 2.77 -18.74
C TYR A 470 24.29 3.01 -17.63
N CYS A 471 23.90 1.97 -16.89
CA CYS A 471 22.95 2.09 -15.76
C CYS A 471 23.54 2.76 -14.51
N TRP A 472 24.87 2.90 -14.44
CA TRP A 472 25.60 3.32 -13.23
C TRP A 472 26.50 4.54 -13.46
N GLN A 473 26.16 5.37 -14.46
CA GLN A 473 26.78 6.69 -14.64
C GLN A 473 26.34 7.68 -13.56
N GLU A 474 25.16 7.47 -12.95
CA GLU A 474 24.65 8.25 -11.83
C GLU A 474 24.13 7.28 -10.77
N ILE A 475 24.68 7.33 -9.57
CA ILE A 475 24.29 6.51 -8.42
C ILE A 475 23.74 7.45 -7.36
N ASP A 476 22.50 7.24 -6.93
CA ASP A 476 21.88 8.00 -5.85
C ASP A 476 21.24 7.01 -4.87
N ILE A 477 21.83 6.89 -3.69
CA ILE A 477 21.45 5.93 -2.65
C ILE A 477 21.35 6.58 -1.27
N GLU A 478 21.26 7.91 -1.19
CA GLU A 478 21.33 8.66 0.07
C GLU A 478 20.28 8.18 1.09
N GLU A 479 18.99 8.18 0.70
CA GLU A 479 17.88 7.68 1.54
C GLU A 479 18.04 6.20 1.92
N TRP A 480 18.58 5.38 1.01
CA TRP A 480 18.83 3.97 1.30
C TRP A 480 19.94 3.80 2.35
N SER A 481 21.00 4.61 2.28
CA SER A 481 22.11 4.58 3.23
C SER A 481 21.74 5.07 4.64
N LYS A 482 20.74 5.96 4.80
CA LYS A 482 20.30 6.50 6.11
C LYS A 482 19.83 5.42 7.11
N SER A 483 19.43 4.24 6.63
CA SER A 483 18.79 3.19 7.43
C SER A 483 19.54 1.84 7.42
N ARG A 484 20.80 1.81 6.95
CA ARG A 484 21.51 0.55 6.66
C ARG A 484 22.87 0.46 7.33
N GLN A 485 23.21 -0.76 7.76
CA GLN A 485 24.47 -1.06 8.46
C GLN A 485 25.70 -0.79 7.56
N PRO A 486 26.80 -0.20 8.07
CA PRO A 486 27.92 0.24 7.23
C PRO A 486 28.56 -0.86 6.37
N HIS A 487 28.60 -2.11 6.84
CA HIS A 487 29.16 -3.22 6.07
C HIS A 487 28.31 -3.59 4.83
N HIS A 488 26.98 -3.43 4.90
CA HIS A 488 26.09 -3.60 3.75
C HIS A 488 26.22 -2.43 2.77
N LEU A 489 26.40 -1.21 3.28
CA LEU A 489 26.67 -0.02 2.47
C LEU A 489 27.98 -0.16 1.68
N ASP A 490 29.06 -0.59 2.34
CA ASP A 490 30.39 -0.79 1.74
C ASP A 490 30.35 -1.86 0.62
N ARG A 491 29.70 -3.00 0.85
CA ARG A 491 29.50 -4.05 -0.17
C ARG A 491 28.68 -3.56 -1.37
N MET A 492 27.60 -2.81 -1.11
CA MET A 492 26.75 -2.23 -2.17
C MET A 492 27.53 -1.23 -3.02
N LEU A 493 28.23 -0.27 -2.39
CA LEU A 493 29.04 0.73 -3.08
C LEU A 493 30.10 0.07 -3.97
N ARG A 494 30.85 -0.93 -3.49
CA ARG A 494 31.86 -1.63 -4.32
C ARG A 494 31.25 -2.25 -5.57
N MET A 495 30.12 -2.93 -5.44
CA MET A 495 29.42 -3.55 -6.56
C MET A 495 28.95 -2.52 -7.60
N LEU A 496 28.32 -1.42 -7.17
CA LEU A 496 27.78 -0.41 -8.08
C LEU A 496 28.89 0.40 -8.78
N ILE A 497 29.93 0.78 -8.02
CA ILE A 497 31.09 1.50 -8.56
C ILE A 497 31.84 0.62 -9.58
N ALA A 498 32.07 -0.66 -9.28
CA ALA A 498 32.71 -1.59 -10.23
C ALA A 498 31.93 -1.72 -11.53
N ARG A 499 30.59 -1.87 -11.45
CA ARG A 499 29.70 -1.93 -12.64
C ARG A 499 29.69 -0.64 -13.47
N SER A 500 30.07 0.51 -12.91
CA SER A 500 30.19 1.76 -13.68
C SER A 500 31.38 1.78 -14.65
N CYS A 501 32.34 0.86 -14.50
CA CYS A 501 33.53 0.69 -15.34
C CYS A 501 34.28 2.00 -15.66
N GLY A 502 34.46 2.90 -14.68
CA GLY A 502 35.14 4.18 -14.87
C GLY A 502 34.27 5.33 -15.37
N SER A 503 33.00 5.08 -15.71
CA SER A 503 32.09 6.05 -16.33
C SER A 503 31.20 6.83 -15.35
N LEU A 504 31.34 6.60 -14.04
CA LEU A 504 30.58 7.27 -12.97
C LEU A 504 30.74 8.80 -13.01
N ARG A 505 29.62 9.53 -12.99
CA ARG A 505 29.51 11.00 -13.09
C ARG A 505 28.90 11.65 -11.84
N LYS A 506 27.90 11.00 -11.24
CA LYS A 506 27.31 11.40 -9.95
C LYS A 506 27.34 10.24 -8.95
N LEU A 507 27.72 10.52 -7.71
CA LEU A 507 27.40 9.71 -6.55
C LEU A 507 26.70 10.56 -5.47
N SER A 508 25.59 10.09 -4.91
CA SER A 508 25.05 10.55 -3.62
C SER A 508 24.83 9.38 -2.65
N VAL A 509 25.32 9.53 -1.43
CA VAL A 509 25.31 8.53 -0.36
C VAL A 509 25.65 9.21 0.98
N THR A 510 25.10 8.76 2.11
CA THR A 510 25.45 9.30 3.43
C THR A 510 26.07 8.23 4.33
N GLY A 511 26.76 8.64 5.40
CA GLY A 511 27.18 7.72 6.46
C GLY A 511 28.37 6.81 6.12
N ILE A 512 29.26 7.19 5.19
CA ILE A 512 30.44 6.36 4.88
C ILE A 512 31.42 6.40 6.05
N SER A 513 31.62 5.27 6.73
CA SER A 513 32.50 5.14 7.90
C SER A 513 33.89 4.55 7.62
N ASN A 514 34.21 4.19 6.37
CA ASN A 514 35.39 3.38 6.02
C ASN A 514 36.26 4.03 4.94
N ASN A 515 37.49 4.42 5.30
CA ASN A 515 38.44 5.07 4.40
C ASN A 515 38.70 4.27 3.10
N SER A 516 38.63 2.94 3.14
CA SER A 516 38.95 2.08 1.99
C SER A 516 37.90 2.11 0.86
N ILE A 517 36.67 2.58 1.10
CA ILE A 517 35.71 2.78 0.01
C ILE A 517 36.00 4.09 -0.75
N PHE A 518 36.56 5.11 -0.08
CA PHE A 518 36.99 6.34 -0.75
C PHE A 518 38.17 6.07 -1.68
N SER A 519 39.18 5.31 -1.26
CA SER A 519 40.27 4.90 -2.16
C SER A 519 39.75 4.14 -3.38
N PHE A 520 38.86 3.16 -3.16
CA PHE A 520 38.23 2.36 -4.23
C PHE A 520 37.40 3.21 -5.20
N LEU A 521 36.54 4.10 -4.67
CA LEU A 521 35.76 5.06 -5.45
C LEU A 521 36.67 5.87 -6.35
N VAL A 522 37.74 6.45 -5.80
CA VAL A 522 38.63 7.36 -6.51
C VAL A 522 39.50 6.63 -7.55
N GLU A 523 39.75 5.33 -7.37
CA GLU A 523 40.41 4.48 -8.37
C GLU A 523 39.49 4.08 -9.53
N HIS A 524 38.18 4.02 -9.30
CA HIS A 524 37.18 3.60 -10.30
C HIS A 524 36.24 4.71 -10.81
N ALA A 525 36.44 5.97 -10.42
CA ALA A 525 35.54 7.09 -10.76
C ALA A 525 36.25 8.36 -11.28
N GLY A 526 37.26 8.23 -12.14
CA GLY A 526 37.95 9.40 -12.74
C GLY A 526 37.03 10.34 -13.57
N SER A 527 35.85 9.88 -13.96
CA SER A 527 34.83 10.66 -14.70
C SER A 527 33.92 11.52 -13.79
N LEU A 528 34.10 11.47 -12.47
CA LEU A 528 33.15 12.00 -11.49
C LEU A 528 33.07 13.54 -11.52
N ARG A 529 31.83 14.06 -11.53
CA ARG A 529 31.51 15.51 -11.58
C ARG A 529 30.73 15.99 -10.36
N THR A 530 29.93 15.10 -9.76
CA THR A 530 29.10 15.38 -8.59
C THR A 530 29.38 14.32 -7.53
N LEU A 531 29.87 14.75 -6.37
CA LEU A 531 30.10 13.88 -5.20
C LEU A 531 29.33 14.46 -4.02
N GLN A 532 28.37 13.71 -3.51
CA GLN A 532 27.60 14.05 -2.32
C GLN A 532 27.81 12.95 -1.28
N VAL A 533 28.49 13.29 -0.18
CA VAL A 533 28.90 12.34 0.87
C VAL A 533 28.63 12.87 2.29
N PRO A 534 27.44 13.44 2.60
CA PRO A 534 27.16 14.02 3.91
C PRO A 534 27.26 13.00 5.05
N ARG A 535 27.58 13.47 6.26
CA ARG A 535 27.76 12.65 7.48
C ARG A 535 28.77 11.49 7.30
N SER A 536 29.84 11.70 6.53
CA SER A 536 30.87 10.68 6.29
C SER A 536 32.17 10.96 7.07
N GLU A 537 32.84 9.89 7.48
CA GLU A 537 34.04 9.88 8.32
C GLU A 537 35.34 10.20 7.54
N ILE A 538 35.27 11.23 6.68
CA ILE A 538 36.39 11.66 5.84
C ILE A 538 37.35 12.51 6.67
N SER A 539 38.63 12.12 6.74
CA SER A 539 39.69 12.93 7.37
C SER A 539 40.62 13.58 6.35
N ASP A 540 41.23 14.72 6.71
CA ASP A 540 42.15 15.49 5.86
C ASP A 540 43.28 14.65 5.24
N SER A 541 43.83 13.72 6.02
CA SER A 541 44.86 12.76 5.58
C SER A 541 44.43 11.83 4.43
N ILE A 542 43.13 11.58 4.25
CA ILE A 542 42.58 10.86 3.10
C ILE A 542 42.45 11.83 1.93
N VAL A 543 41.90 13.01 2.18
CA VAL A 543 41.68 14.06 1.17
C VAL A 543 42.99 14.41 0.46
N GLU A 544 44.11 14.51 1.19
CA GLU A 544 45.45 14.70 0.61
C GLU A 544 45.88 13.58 -0.34
N GLN A 545 45.50 12.33 -0.08
CA GLN A 545 45.83 11.19 -0.93
C GLN A 545 44.93 11.10 -2.17
N ILE A 546 43.68 11.58 -2.10
CA ILE A 546 42.68 11.36 -3.15
C ILE A 546 42.37 12.60 -4.02
N ALA A 547 42.52 13.82 -3.51
CA ALA A 547 42.03 15.04 -4.18
C ALA A 547 42.61 15.24 -5.60
N GLY A 548 43.88 14.87 -5.83
CA GLY A 548 44.50 14.96 -7.16
C GLY A 548 43.81 14.13 -8.25
N LYS A 549 43.21 12.98 -7.88
CA LYS A 549 42.42 12.12 -8.78
C LYS A 549 40.98 12.64 -8.98
N LEU A 550 40.50 13.58 -8.16
CA LEU A 550 39.14 14.14 -8.19
C LEU A 550 39.04 15.51 -8.92
N SER A 551 40.04 15.87 -9.72
CA SER A 551 40.14 17.15 -10.42
C SER A 551 39.00 17.47 -11.41
N THR A 552 38.18 16.47 -11.77
CA THR A 552 36.98 16.54 -12.61
C THR A 552 35.70 17.00 -11.89
N ILE A 553 35.71 17.09 -10.55
CA ILE A 553 34.53 17.50 -9.77
C ILE A 553 34.12 18.95 -10.03
N THR A 554 32.82 19.14 -10.25
CA THR A 554 32.12 20.44 -10.38
C THR A 554 31.18 20.74 -9.20
N PHE A 555 30.70 19.71 -8.50
CA PHE A 555 29.80 19.82 -7.34
C PHE A 555 30.30 18.89 -6.21
N LEU A 556 30.50 19.43 -5.01
CA LEU A 556 30.90 18.68 -3.83
C LEU A 556 30.00 19.01 -2.64
N ASP A 557 29.45 17.98 -1.99
CA ASP A 557 28.79 18.09 -0.68
C ASP A 557 29.50 17.21 0.35
N VAL A 558 30.02 17.87 1.38
CA VAL A 558 30.75 17.31 2.53
C VAL A 558 30.17 17.86 3.85
N SER A 559 28.86 18.13 3.86
CA SER A 559 28.13 18.60 5.04
C SER A 559 28.14 17.54 6.14
N TYR A 560 28.24 17.99 7.40
CA TYR A 560 28.26 17.16 8.60
C TYR A 560 29.44 16.14 8.67
N CYS A 561 30.47 16.33 7.86
CA CYS A 561 31.70 15.53 7.88
C CYS A 561 32.68 16.13 8.91
N ASN A 562 32.53 15.76 10.19
CA ASN A 562 33.19 16.40 11.33
C ASN A 562 34.73 16.20 11.39
N LYS A 563 35.30 15.35 10.52
CA LYS A 563 36.75 15.09 10.41
C LYS A 563 37.44 15.82 9.25
N ILE A 564 36.68 16.53 8.42
CA ILE A 564 37.21 17.48 7.43
C ILE A 564 37.51 18.80 8.15
N GLY A 565 38.66 19.40 7.86
CA GLY A 565 39.03 20.75 8.30
C GLY A 565 39.60 21.62 7.18
N ALA A 566 40.28 22.70 7.56
CA ALA A 566 40.82 23.69 6.63
C ALA A 566 41.87 23.10 5.65
N GLN A 567 42.67 22.14 6.08
CA GLN A 567 43.73 21.52 5.27
C GLN A 567 43.14 20.60 4.18
N ALA A 568 42.05 19.87 4.46
CA ALA A 568 41.24 19.19 3.46
C ALA A 568 40.66 20.18 2.44
N LEU A 569 40.00 21.24 2.89
CA LEU A 569 39.35 22.21 2.00
C LEU A 569 40.36 22.95 1.11
N GLU A 570 41.51 23.36 1.67
CA GLU A 570 42.60 23.95 0.89
C GLU A 570 43.12 22.97 -0.17
N THR A 571 43.22 21.69 0.18
CA THR A 571 43.71 20.63 -0.72
C THR A 571 42.69 20.25 -1.80
N ILE A 572 41.40 20.22 -1.48
CA ILE A 572 40.30 20.11 -2.46
C ILE A 572 40.39 21.28 -3.42
N GLY A 573 40.45 22.51 -2.91
CA GLY A 573 40.51 23.71 -3.73
C GLY A 573 41.80 23.79 -4.57
N LYS A 574 42.93 23.24 -4.11
CA LYS A 574 44.17 23.11 -4.88
C LYS A 574 44.02 22.19 -6.11
N HIS A 575 43.28 21.08 -6.01
CA HIS A 575 43.18 20.08 -7.08
C HIS A 575 41.90 20.17 -7.93
N CYS A 576 40.75 20.41 -7.31
CA CYS A 576 39.43 20.45 -7.96
C CYS A 576 39.16 21.81 -8.62
N LYS A 577 39.99 22.21 -9.58
CA LYS A 577 39.92 23.53 -10.26
C LYS A 577 38.68 23.76 -11.16
N LEU A 578 37.77 22.79 -11.20
CA LEU A 578 36.47 22.88 -11.87
C LEU A 578 35.29 23.02 -10.89
N LEU A 579 35.53 23.07 -9.57
CA LEU A 579 34.50 23.17 -8.54
C LEU A 579 33.70 24.48 -8.66
N LEU A 580 32.38 24.36 -8.85
CA LEU A 580 31.42 25.46 -8.97
C LEU A 580 30.46 25.52 -7.77
N VAL A 581 30.20 24.38 -7.12
CA VAL A 581 29.31 24.28 -5.96
C VAL A 581 30.00 23.52 -4.84
N LEU A 582 30.01 24.09 -3.63
CA LEU A 582 30.49 23.46 -2.41
C LEU A 582 29.44 23.58 -1.29
N TYR A 583 29.00 22.45 -0.75
CA TYR A 583 28.19 22.40 0.47
C TYR A 583 29.04 21.85 1.63
N ARG A 584 29.08 22.60 2.73
CA ARG A 584 29.89 22.36 3.94
C ARG A 584 29.11 22.84 5.17
N ASN A 585 27.89 22.34 5.33
CA ASN A 585 27.03 22.68 6.48
C ASN A 585 27.47 21.89 7.72
N MET A 586 27.36 22.47 8.92
CA MET A 586 27.75 21.84 10.20
C MET A 586 26.54 21.35 11.01
N GLU A 587 26.76 20.46 11.97
CA GLU A 587 25.71 19.93 12.86
C GLU A 587 25.60 20.74 14.15
N LEU A 588 24.38 20.89 14.68
CA LEU A 588 24.08 21.61 15.93
C LEU A 588 24.38 20.72 17.17
N SER A 589 25.64 20.30 17.32
CA SER A 589 26.09 19.51 18.48
C SER A 589 26.52 20.39 19.65
N SER A 590 26.34 19.88 20.88
CA SER A 590 26.55 20.62 22.14
C SER A 590 27.95 20.46 22.76
N SER A 591 28.90 19.89 22.01
CA SER A 591 30.29 19.69 22.43
C SER A 591 31.15 20.93 22.14
N ALA A 592 31.65 21.58 23.19
CA ALA A 592 32.41 22.84 23.11
C ALA A 592 33.88 22.68 22.71
N ASP A 593 34.15 22.09 21.53
CA ASP A 593 35.47 22.15 20.90
C ASP A 593 35.61 23.44 20.06
N GLU A 594 36.41 24.39 20.55
CA GLU A 594 36.65 25.70 19.92
C GLU A 594 37.54 25.61 18.66
N PHE A 595 37.03 25.01 17.58
CA PHE A 595 37.72 25.03 16.29
C PHE A 595 37.57 26.39 15.58
N PRO A 596 38.66 27.07 15.19
CA PRO A 596 38.61 28.33 14.45
C PRO A 596 38.20 28.12 12.98
N LEU A 597 36.89 28.06 12.73
CA LEU A 597 36.28 27.87 11.41
C LEU A 597 36.63 28.99 10.40
N ASP A 598 37.19 30.11 10.87
CA ASP A 598 37.83 31.12 10.03
C ASP A 598 38.90 30.54 9.09
N ASP A 599 39.64 29.50 9.51
CA ASP A 599 40.67 28.87 8.66
C ASP A 599 40.06 28.08 7.48
N GLU A 600 38.88 27.47 7.64
CA GLU A 600 38.14 26.86 6.52
C GLU A 600 37.73 27.91 5.48
N ALA A 601 37.21 29.05 5.96
CA ALA A 601 36.82 30.16 5.12
C ALA A 601 38.03 30.80 4.39
N HIS A 602 39.18 30.87 5.07
CA HIS A 602 40.45 31.29 4.48
C HIS A 602 40.93 30.34 3.38
N ALA A 603 40.86 29.03 3.62
CA ALA A 603 41.21 27.99 2.65
C ALA A 603 40.34 28.05 1.38
N ILE A 604 39.02 28.17 1.53
CA ILE A 604 38.07 28.34 0.41
C ILE A 604 38.43 29.59 -0.39
N ALA A 605 38.53 30.75 0.27
CA ALA A 605 38.83 32.03 -0.38
C ALA A 605 40.16 32.03 -1.14
N ALA A 606 41.20 31.38 -0.60
CA ALA A 606 42.52 31.32 -1.22
C ALA A 606 42.60 30.39 -2.45
N THR A 607 41.71 29.39 -2.57
CA THR A 607 41.91 28.27 -3.52
C THR A 607 40.79 28.04 -4.51
N MET A 608 39.56 28.50 -4.25
CA MET A 608 38.35 28.16 -5.01
C MET A 608 37.67 29.36 -5.73
N PRO A 609 38.39 30.23 -6.48
CA PRO A 609 37.87 31.50 -6.99
C PRO A 609 36.73 31.40 -8.04
N LYS A 610 36.39 30.18 -8.49
CA LYS A 610 35.33 29.89 -9.48
C LYS A 610 34.02 29.41 -8.85
N LEU A 611 33.92 29.36 -7.51
CA LEU A 611 32.67 29.01 -6.84
C LEU A 611 31.55 29.96 -7.26
N LYS A 612 30.41 29.36 -7.61
CA LYS A 612 29.13 30.01 -7.95
C LYS A 612 28.11 29.86 -6.84
N HIS A 613 28.09 28.71 -6.16
CA HIS A 613 27.24 28.45 -5.00
C HIS A 613 28.10 27.94 -3.85
N LEU A 614 27.91 28.51 -2.65
CA LEU A 614 28.55 28.07 -1.42
C LEU A 614 27.51 27.93 -0.31
N GLU A 615 27.46 26.78 0.36
CA GLU A 615 26.72 26.62 1.61
C GLU A 615 27.67 26.30 2.76
N ILE A 616 27.63 27.15 3.79
CA ILE A 616 28.40 27.04 5.04
C ILE A 616 27.48 27.35 6.23
N ALA A 617 26.31 26.70 6.26
CA ALA A 617 25.34 26.87 7.33
C ALA A 617 25.83 26.26 8.66
N TYR A 618 25.38 26.85 9.77
CA TYR A 618 25.68 26.48 11.16
C TYR A 618 27.15 26.54 11.57
N HIS A 619 27.99 27.30 10.84
CA HIS A 619 29.34 27.66 11.29
C HIS A 619 29.26 28.70 12.41
N LEU A 620 29.10 28.24 13.66
CA LEU A 620 28.85 29.11 14.83
C LEU A 620 29.98 30.12 15.10
N LEU A 621 31.21 29.81 14.70
CA LEU A 621 32.43 30.58 15.00
C LEU A 621 33.06 31.29 13.79
N ILE A 622 32.40 31.34 12.62
CA ILE A 622 32.96 32.04 11.45
C ILE A 622 32.82 33.57 11.59
N GLY A 623 33.95 34.28 11.48
CA GLY A 623 34.01 35.72 11.56
C GLY A 623 33.51 36.42 10.30
N LYS A 624 32.88 37.59 10.50
CA LYS A 624 32.41 38.47 9.41
C LYS A 624 33.48 38.74 8.36
N GLU A 625 34.72 39.02 8.77
CA GLU A 625 35.81 39.37 7.86
C GLU A 625 36.23 38.19 6.98
N SER A 626 36.14 36.95 7.48
CA SER A 626 36.38 35.73 6.70
C SER A 626 35.32 35.51 5.62
N VAL A 627 34.05 35.80 5.92
CA VAL A 627 32.98 35.80 4.90
C VAL A 627 33.21 36.90 3.86
N LEU A 628 33.60 38.12 4.27
CA LEU A 628 33.98 39.18 3.32
C LEU A 628 35.20 38.82 2.46
N LYS A 629 36.12 38.02 3.00
CA LYS A 629 37.28 37.47 2.27
C LYS A 629 36.87 36.44 1.23
N ILE A 630 35.89 35.57 1.50
CA ILE A 630 35.31 34.70 0.47
C ILE A 630 34.63 35.54 -0.63
N LEU A 631 33.75 36.46 -0.26
CA LEU A 631 32.99 37.30 -1.20
C LEU A 631 33.89 38.13 -2.13
N SER A 632 35.04 38.59 -1.64
CA SER A 632 36.02 39.34 -2.44
C SER A 632 36.99 38.47 -3.24
N SER A 633 37.17 37.19 -2.90
CA SER A 633 38.08 36.26 -3.60
C SER A 633 37.39 35.36 -4.63
N CYS A 634 36.06 35.23 -4.56
CA CYS A 634 35.24 34.42 -5.49
C CYS A 634 34.36 35.32 -6.37
N PRO A 635 34.89 35.94 -7.45
CA PRO A 635 34.14 36.91 -8.27
C PRO A 635 33.03 36.31 -9.14
N GLU A 636 32.97 34.97 -9.27
CA GLU A 636 31.88 34.26 -9.98
C GLU A 636 30.72 33.85 -9.08
N LEU A 637 30.75 34.20 -7.78
CA LEU A 637 29.77 33.77 -6.79
C LEU A 637 28.38 34.39 -7.02
N GLU A 638 27.37 33.54 -7.08
CA GLU A 638 25.96 33.89 -7.36
C GLU A 638 25.07 33.65 -6.12
N PHE A 639 25.41 32.67 -5.28
CA PHE A 639 24.66 32.33 -4.06
C PHE A 639 25.57 31.96 -2.88
N VAL A 640 25.20 32.41 -1.68
CA VAL A 640 25.83 32.00 -0.40
C VAL A 640 24.77 31.73 0.66
N ASN A 641 24.79 30.55 1.29
CA ASN A 641 24.00 30.23 2.48
C ASN A 641 24.84 30.37 3.75
N LEU A 642 24.43 31.27 4.65
CA LEU A 642 25.06 31.55 5.95
C LEU A 642 24.15 31.19 7.14
N THR A 643 23.03 30.48 6.91
CA THR A 643 22.01 30.19 7.93
C THR A 643 22.64 29.61 9.20
N GLY A 644 22.43 30.24 10.36
CA GLY A 644 22.99 29.77 11.64
C GLY A 644 24.39 30.31 11.98
N CYS A 645 25.05 31.11 11.13
CA CYS A 645 26.36 31.71 11.42
C CYS A 645 26.19 32.97 12.30
N TRP A 646 25.84 32.81 13.57
CA TRP A 646 25.27 33.88 14.41
C TRP A 646 26.15 35.12 14.64
N ASP A 647 27.48 35.04 14.51
CA ASP A 647 28.34 36.23 14.64
C ASP A 647 28.50 37.03 13.33
N VAL A 648 28.05 36.50 12.20
CA VAL A 648 28.21 37.10 10.86
C VAL A 648 27.25 38.30 10.65
N LYS A 649 27.59 39.44 11.26
CA LYS A 649 26.79 40.68 11.17
C LYS A 649 27.09 41.43 9.87
N LEU A 650 26.38 41.05 8.81
CA LEU A 650 26.45 41.67 7.48
C LEU A 650 25.28 42.65 7.26
N ASP A 651 25.59 43.89 6.86
CA ASP A 651 24.59 44.85 6.40
C ASP A 651 24.13 44.52 4.98
N SER A 652 22.81 44.34 4.80
CA SER A 652 22.19 44.05 3.52
C SER A 652 22.37 45.15 2.47
N ASN A 653 22.61 46.41 2.87
CA ASN A 653 22.85 47.52 1.95
C ASN A 653 24.30 47.49 1.44
N PHE A 654 25.27 47.40 2.35
CA PHE A 654 26.68 47.19 2.02
C PHE A 654 26.93 45.99 1.10
N LEU A 655 26.21 44.87 1.32
CA LEU A 655 26.26 43.71 0.42
C LEU A 655 25.73 44.02 -0.98
N LYS A 656 24.60 44.72 -1.11
CA LYS A 656 24.04 45.11 -2.42
C LYS A 656 24.94 46.08 -3.18
N GLU A 657 25.62 46.99 -2.47
CA GLU A 657 26.54 47.95 -3.09
C GLU A 657 27.84 47.32 -3.59
N LYS A 658 28.48 46.47 -2.77
CA LYS A 658 29.78 45.85 -3.12
C LYS A 658 29.68 44.54 -3.91
N PHE A 659 28.64 43.75 -3.67
CA PHE A 659 28.48 42.41 -4.22
C PHE A 659 27.09 42.22 -4.89
N PRO A 660 26.68 43.11 -5.83
CA PRO A 660 25.32 43.16 -6.38
C PRO A 660 24.84 41.89 -7.12
N LYS A 661 25.74 40.93 -7.39
CA LYS A 661 25.42 39.63 -8.00
C LYS A 661 25.18 38.50 -7.00
N VAL A 662 25.63 38.66 -5.75
CA VAL A 662 25.60 37.59 -4.75
C VAL A 662 24.28 37.62 -3.99
N ARG A 663 23.49 36.55 -4.10
CA ARG A 663 22.34 36.33 -3.21
C ARG A 663 22.83 35.66 -1.92
N VAL A 664 22.88 36.43 -0.83
CA VAL A 664 23.15 35.90 0.51
C VAL A 664 21.85 35.50 1.21
N LEU A 665 21.76 34.25 1.67
CA LEU A 665 20.75 33.81 2.65
C LEU A 665 21.31 34.03 4.06
N GLY A 666 20.52 34.67 4.93
CA GLY A 666 21.02 35.36 6.13
C GLY A 666 21.49 34.45 7.27
N PRO A 667 22.15 35.02 8.31
CA PRO A 667 22.69 34.25 9.43
C PRO A 667 21.67 33.97 10.55
N HIS A 668 20.60 34.76 10.65
CA HIS A 668 19.53 34.60 11.62
C HIS A 668 18.24 34.12 10.94
N LEU A 669 17.54 33.19 11.57
CA LEU A 669 16.22 32.70 11.15
C LEU A 669 15.13 33.75 11.46
N LEU A 670 14.11 33.84 10.61
CA LEU A 670 12.94 34.68 10.89
C LEU A 670 11.89 33.91 11.69
N GLU A 671 11.67 34.41 12.91
CA GLU A 671 10.43 34.35 13.72
C GLU A 671 9.95 33.00 14.32
N HIS A 672 9.79 33.05 15.65
CA HIS A 672 8.88 32.29 16.52
C HIS A 672 8.80 30.76 16.43
N TYR A 673 9.47 30.08 17.37
CA TYR A 673 8.80 29.36 18.46
C TYR A 673 9.58 29.56 19.77
N ASP A 674 8.90 29.59 20.92
CA ASP A 674 9.49 29.92 22.23
C ASP A 674 9.72 28.64 23.07
N MET A 675 10.97 28.15 23.07
CA MET A 675 11.36 26.88 23.70
C MET A 675 11.69 27.07 25.19
N ASN A 676 10.67 27.34 26.02
CA ASN A 676 10.83 27.65 27.45
C ASN A 676 9.79 26.97 28.37
N ASP A 677 9.47 25.69 28.16
CA ASP A 677 8.89 24.86 29.23
C ASP A 677 9.20 23.36 29.05
N TRP A 678 10.27 22.87 29.68
CA TRP A 678 10.62 21.44 29.79
C TRP A 678 11.11 21.15 31.22
N GLY A 679 10.19 21.30 32.17
CA GLY A 679 10.44 21.18 33.60
C GLY A 679 9.44 20.29 34.33
N ASP A 680 9.96 19.16 34.83
CA ASP A 680 9.47 18.39 36.00
C ASP A 680 8.41 17.28 35.80
N TYR A 681 8.41 16.37 36.77
CA TYR A 681 7.54 15.22 37.08
C TYR A 681 7.52 13.95 36.20
N ARG A 682 8.19 12.93 36.75
CA ARG A 682 8.14 11.50 36.38
C ARG A 682 7.53 10.69 37.54
N SER A 683 6.39 10.02 37.34
CA SER A 683 5.85 8.92 38.19
C SER A 683 4.50 8.42 37.62
N GLU A 684 4.41 7.34 36.83
CA GLU A 684 4.33 5.91 37.20
C GLU A 684 2.94 5.37 37.68
N TYR A 685 2.46 4.30 36.99
CA TYR A 685 1.37 3.33 37.31
C TYR A 685 -0.08 3.87 37.55
N SER A 686 -1.17 3.41 36.89
CA SER A 686 -1.54 2.06 36.41
C SER A 686 -2.91 2.05 35.69
N ASP A 687 -3.15 1.05 34.83
CA ASP A 687 -4.44 0.42 34.43
C ASP A 687 -5.56 1.23 33.73
N ALA A 688 -5.88 0.88 32.46
CA ALA A 688 -7.20 0.97 31.82
C ALA A 688 -7.17 0.35 30.40
N SER A 689 -8.23 -0.35 29.97
CA SER A 689 -8.32 -0.99 28.64
C SER A 689 -9.34 -0.33 27.68
N GLU A 690 -9.33 1.00 27.56
CA GLU A 690 -10.36 1.78 26.85
C GLU A 690 -9.79 2.88 25.92
N TYR A 691 -9.18 2.54 24.76
CA TYR A 691 -8.70 3.59 23.82
C TYR A 691 -8.68 3.27 22.31
N PHE A 692 -9.64 2.51 21.76
CA PHE A 692 -9.73 2.30 20.30
C PHE A 692 -10.88 3.04 19.59
N ALA A 693 -11.79 3.66 20.33
CA ALA A 693 -12.94 4.39 19.79
C ALA A 693 -12.60 5.80 19.26
N TRP A 694 -11.76 6.54 19.99
CA TRP A 694 -11.81 8.00 19.98
C TRP A 694 -10.98 8.66 18.87
N GLU A 695 -9.86 8.06 18.48
CA GLU A 695 -8.93 8.66 17.51
C GLU A 695 -9.57 8.92 16.14
N ILE A 696 -10.44 8.02 15.67
CA ILE A 696 -11.07 8.11 14.34
C ILE A 696 -11.93 9.38 14.16
N PHE A 697 -12.39 9.96 15.28
CA PHE A 697 -13.36 11.06 15.27
C PHE A 697 -12.87 12.34 15.95
N SER A 698 -11.71 12.31 16.60
CA SER A 698 -11.22 13.36 17.50
C SER A 698 -10.07 14.21 16.92
N GLY A 699 -10.03 14.39 15.60
CA GLY A 699 -9.09 15.34 14.99
C GLY A 699 -9.38 16.78 15.41
N ASP A 700 -8.59 17.29 16.37
CA ASP A 700 -7.76 18.49 16.23
C ASP A 700 -6.60 18.52 17.27
N MET A 701 -5.44 19.02 16.85
CA MET A 701 -4.28 19.55 17.62
C MET A 701 -3.53 18.70 18.68
N GLY A 702 -2.21 18.47 18.48
CA GLY A 702 -1.22 18.18 19.54
C GLY A 702 -0.14 17.14 19.18
N ASP A 703 1.14 17.54 19.11
CA ASP A 703 2.31 16.64 18.98
C ASP A 703 2.86 16.21 20.35
N TYR A 704 3.33 14.96 20.49
CA TYR A 704 4.75 14.57 20.70
C TYR A 704 4.92 13.11 21.19
N ASP A 705 5.88 12.40 20.57
CA ASP A 705 6.74 11.27 20.98
C ASP A 705 6.38 10.39 22.21
N ASN A 706 6.59 9.07 22.19
CA ASN A 706 7.91 8.43 22.01
C ASN A 706 7.86 6.93 21.58
N ASP A 707 9.05 6.29 21.54
CA ASP A 707 9.42 4.91 21.19
C ASP A 707 8.59 3.72 21.75
N GLY A 708 8.96 2.48 21.38
CA GLY A 708 8.60 1.33 22.24
C GLY A 708 8.53 -0.10 21.67
N SER A 709 8.50 -0.35 20.35
CA SER A 709 8.66 -1.72 19.81
C SER A 709 8.97 -1.77 18.31
N PHE A 710 10.25 -1.81 17.97
CA PHE A 710 10.71 -1.96 16.57
C PHE A 710 11.85 -2.99 16.41
N ASP A 711 12.11 -3.84 17.41
CA ASP A 711 13.16 -4.86 17.33
C ASP A 711 12.63 -6.22 16.82
N GLU A 712 11.54 -6.76 17.38
CA GLU A 712 11.06 -8.12 17.06
C GLU A 712 10.63 -8.30 15.59
N MET A 713 10.18 -7.24 14.92
CA MET A 713 9.82 -7.31 13.49
C MET A 713 11.04 -7.33 12.56
N TRP A 714 12.18 -6.81 13.01
CA TRP A 714 13.40 -6.73 12.19
C TRP A 714 14.24 -8.00 12.27
N ASP A 715 14.22 -8.72 13.39
CA ASP A 715 14.85 -10.04 13.50
C ASP A 715 14.26 -11.04 12.47
N LEU A 716 12.95 -10.91 12.17
CA LEU A 716 12.27 -11.72 11.16
C LEU A 716 12.56 -11.26 9.72
N MET A 717 12.74 -9.95 9.49
CA MET A 717 13.02 -9.40 8.17
C MET A 717 14.51 -9.55 7.79
N GLN A 718 15.44 -9.41 8.75
CA GLN A 718 16.86 -9.72 8.57
C GLN A 718 17.04 -11.19 8.18
N ARG A 719 16.35 -12.13 8.82
CA ARG A 719 16.38 -13.56 8.45
C ARG A 719 15.91 -13.85 7.01
N LEU A 720 15.12 -12.97 6.40
CA LEU A 720 14.73 -13.06 5.00
C LEU A 720 15.73 -12.35 4.06
N GLU A 721 16.26 -11.19 4.44
CA GLU A 721 17.34 -10.52 3.69
C GLU A 721 18.64 -11.37 3.68
N GLU A 722 19.02 -12.02 4.80
CA GLU A 722 20.12 -12.99 4.88
C GLU A 722 19.93 -14.19 3.93
N LEU A 723 18.68 -14.60 3.71
CA LEU A 723 18.34 -15.71 2.80
C LEU A 723 18.48 -15.29 1.32
N GLU A 724 18.20 -14.03 0.97
CA GLU A 724 18.51 -13.52 -0.38
C GLU A 724 20.00 -13.23 -0.58
N PHE A 725 20.75 -12.81 0.45
CA PHE A 725 22.19 -12.50 0.32
C PHE A 725 23.06 -13.72 -0.03
N ARG A 726 22.62 -14.95 0.28
CA ARG A 726 23.31 -16.20 -0.13
C ARG A 726 23.29 -16.47 -1.63
N PHE A 727 22.42 -15.81 -2.41
CA PHE A 727 22.39 -15.98 -3.87
C PHE A 727 23.51 -15.23 -4.62
N TYR A 728 24.36 -14.47 -3.91
CA TYR A 728 25.44 -13.66 -4.49
C TYR A 728 26.86 -14.18 -4.17
N GLU A 729 27.02 -15.46 -3.84
CA GLU A 729 28.32 -16.11 -3.56
C GLU A 729 29.02 -16.70 -4.80
N GLY A 730 28.53 -16.48 -6.03
CA GLY A 730 28.97 -17.27 -7.19
C GLY A 730 28.82 -16.65 -8.58
N ILE A 731 29.20 -15.38 -8.78
CA ILE A 731 29.58 -14.86 -10.13
C ILE A 731 30.81 -13.94 -9.98
N GLU A 732 31.98 -14.54 -9.78
CA GLU A 732 33.26 -13.88 -10.06
C GLU A 732 33.63 -14.16 -11.52
N ASP A 733 33.37 -13.20 -12.42
CA ASP A 733 34.00 -13.09 -13.75
C ASP A 733 33.53 -11.80 -14.42
N ALA A 734 34.32 -10.72 -14.31
CA ALA A 734 33.96 -9.39 -14.82
C ALA A 734 35.10 -8.65 -15.56
N GLU A 735 36.30 -9.25 -15.70
CA GLU A 735 37.46 -8.60 -16.32
C GLU A 735 37.62 -8.86 -17.83
N LEU A 736 36.91 -9.85 -18.38
CA LEU A 736 36.86 -10.08 -19.83
C LEU A 736 35.49 -9.70 -20.38
N TYR A 737 35.41 -8.53 -21.03
CA TYR A 737 34.83 -8.30 -22.37
C TYR A 737 34.87 -6.78 -22.66
N GLY A 738 35.72 -6.38 -23.61
CA GLY A 738 35.87 -4.98 -24.00
C GLY A 738 34.63 -4.47 -24.75
N TRP A 739 33.88 -3.56 -24.13
CA TRP A 739 32.76 -2.87 -24.78
C TRP A 739 33.26 -1.78 -25.74
N PRO A 740 32.64 -1.61 -26.92
CA PRO A 740 32.98 -0.50 -27.81
C PRO A 740 32.55 0.85 -27.20
N PRO A 741 33.26 1.95 -27.51
CA PRO A 741 32.80 3.28 -27.16
C PRO A 741 31.50 3.63 -27.91
N SER A 742 30.73 4.56 -27.35
CA SER A 742 29.62 5.22 -28.04
C SER A 742 30.09 5.85 -29.36
N PRO A 743 29.22 5.91 -30.39
CA PRO A 743 29.29 6.96 -31.41
C PRO A 743 29.32 8.38 -30.81
#